data_AF-A0A518BB98-F1
#
_entry.id   AF-A0A518BB98-F1
#
_cell.length_a   1.000
_cell.length_b   1.000
_cell.length_c   1.000
_cell.angle_alpha   90.00
_cell.angle_beta   90.00
_cell.angle_gamma   90.00
#
_symmetry.space_group_name_H-M   'P 1'
#
loop_
_entity.id
_entity.type
_entity.pdbx_description
1 polymer ?
#
loop_
_entity_poly.entity_id
_entity_poly.type
_entity_poly.pdbx_seq_one_letter_code
_entity_poly.pdbx_strand_id
1 'polypeptide(L)'
;MRSQVTVLVAGLLLLVSAKVASAVPEPAIGRTVSDFTLRDGQGKEHRLSALTRRGPVAVVFLGTECPLVKLYIPKLEQLHQKFAPKGVTILGINANAQDSPEEIAAFAKEHRLSFPVLRDPDAHVADHFAAKRTPEAFVLDQERKVRYQGRIDDQFYVGTLRSEPTRRDLAVALGEILAGEEVTVASTPVEGCFIGRRRQPKADAAVTYAKDVAPIFNRRCVECHREGQVAPFAMTSAEEVAPWAETILEVIEDRRMPPWHASPDHGTFANEARMPAEEIETVRRWVEAGTPLGDPKEMPEPLQFAEGWRIEEPETIFSLPEEVTIPAEGEVAYKYFTVDPGFTEDRWIRQAEAKPGNPAIVHHIIVYVVEPKGGLLWKRKRSMLVATAPGARPLRLEEGIAKRIPAGSLLVFQMHYTPNGSVQTDRSSVGLVFADPKTVKREVLTRGVSNRRFRIEPGASDHRVEASRHFGSEGKILSLFPHMHLRGKSFRYEAIHPDGKREILLDVPRYDFNWQNSYILSTPRSMPKGSVLQCVAYYDNSASNLANPDPTKVVTWGDQTDDEMMIGYYDVLRDVSSGARTPPPSTPSREVSDATLLELAESSLQTSDGFEAFSAALERRVPLLDRICLTTADGGTLEIVYAEQKREFSKIPGAGFRRSMTWGFALPKYAQREEPIQHDDLTQASGYELKLLSRRLGSSYHVPLLYQGKPATLNFWSRKQKAFSPEVTTLLKDVATRAASKVAVQ
;
A
#
# COMPACT_ATOMS: atom_id res chain seq x y z
N MET A 1 -76.20 -45.23 5.54
CA MET A 1 -75.10 -44.83 6.44
C MET A 1 -73.84 -44.62 5.61
N ARG A 2 -73.56 -43.38 5.19
CA ARG A 2 -72.34 -43.00 4.48
C ARG A 2 -71.89 -41.67 5.05
N SER A 3 -70.94 -41.70 5.98
CA SER A 3 -70.33 -40.50 6.55
C SER A 3 -69.44 -39.84 5.51
N GLN A 4 -69.80 -38.61 5.12
CA GLN A 4 -68.97 -37.75 4.28
C GLN A 4 -67.97 -36.99 5.16
N VAL A 5 -66.73 -36.95 4.69
CA VAL A 5 -65.59 -36.27 5.30
C VAL A 5 -65.70 -34.78 5.02
N THR A 6 -65.77 -33.97 6.08
CA THR A 6 -65.74 -32.50 6.02
C THR A 6 -64.30 -32.02 5.84
N VAL A 7 -64.03 -31.33 4.74
CA VAL A 7 -62.77 -30.63 4.46
C VAL A 7 -62.78 -29.28 5.18
N LEU A 8 -61.79 -29.05 6.06
CA LEU A 8 -61.56 -27.77 6.73
C LEU A 8 -60.52 -26.97 5.93
N VAL A 9 -60.95 -25.88 5.29
CA VAL A 9 -60.07 -24.90 4.63
C VAL A 9 -59.63 -23.89 5.69
N ALA A 10 -58.36 -23.95 6.10
CA ALA A 10 -57.75 -22.94 6.95
C ALA A 10 -57.28 -21.74 6.09
N GLY A 11 -57.85 -20.57 6.35
CA GLY A 11 -57.47 -19.31 5.70
C GLY A 11 -56.08 -18.85 6.11
N LEU A 12 -55.21 -18.66 5.12
CA LEU A 12 -53.87 -18.09 5.29
C LEU A 12 -53.99 -16.55 5.28
N LEU A 13 -53.83 -15.92 6.45
CA LEU A 13 -53.66 -14.47 6.58
C LEU A 13 -52.25 -14.11 6.08
N LEU A 14 -52.18 -13.53 4.88
CA LEU A 14 -50.98 -12.87 4.35
C LEU A 14 -50.73 -11.57 5.13
N LEU A 15 -49.82 -11.64 6.12
CA LEU A 15 -49.18 -10.46 6.69
C LEU A 15 -48.22 -9.89 5.63
N VAL A 16 -48.68 -8.87 4.89
CA VAL A 16 -47.80 -8.05 4.05
C VAL A 16 -46.96 -7.20 4.99
N SER A 17 -45.69 -7.60 5.22
CA SER A 17 -44.69 -6.74 5.84
C SER A 17 -44.44 -5.54 4.93
N ALA A 18 -45.07 -4.41 5.25
CA ALA A 18 -44.69 -3.13 4.65
C ALA A 18 -43.26 -2.81 5.09
N LYS A 19 -42.28 -3.04 4.21
CA LYS A 19 -40.97 -2.42 4.32
C LYS A 19 -41.20 -0.92 4.29
N VAL A 20 -40.99 -0.23 5.41
CA VAL A 20 -40.86 1.23 5.42
C VAL A 20 -39.58 1.53 4.64
N ALA A 21 -39.73 1.81 3.35
CA ALA A 21 -38.66 2.44 2.59
C ALA A 21 -38.36 3.78 3.26
N SER A 22 -37.17 3.93 3.81
CA SER A 22 -36.66 5.24 4.22
C SER A 22 -36.75 6.16 3.01
N ALA A 23 -37.71 7.08 3.02
CA ALA A 23 -37.87 8.05 1.95
C ALA A 23 -36.61 8.93 1.93
N VAL A 24 -35.90 8.93 0.80
CA VAL A 24 -34.86 9.93 0.55
C VAL A 24 -35.58 11.29 0.60
N PRO A 25 -35.27 12.18 1.55
CA PRO A 25 -35.97 13.45 1.62
C PRO A 25 -35.69 14.26 0.35
N GLU A 26 -36.70 15.03 -0.06
CA GLU A 26 -36.64 15.82 -1.28
C GLU A 26 -35.49 16.85 -1.19
N PRO A 27 -34.69 16.99 -2.28
CA PRO A 27 -33.71 18.05 -2.39
C PRO A 27 -34.34 19.43 -2.17
N ALA A 28 -33.61 20.35 -1.53
CA ALA A 28 -34.05 21.71 -1.23
C ALA A 28 -34.13 22.63 -2.47
N ILE A 29 -34.13 22.07 -3.68
CA ILE A 29 -34.14 22.83 -4.93
C ILE A 29 -35.36 23.75 -5.00
N GLY A 30 -35.11 25.01 -5.31
CA GLY A 30 -36.12 26.04 -5.37
C GLY A 30 -36.56 26.61 -4.02
N ARG A 31 -36.08 26.07 -2.90
CA ARG A 31 -36.31 26.64 -1.57
C ARG A 31 -35.55 27.96 -1.42
N THR A 32 -36.21 28.97 -0.86
CA THR A 32 -35.53 30.20 -0.43
C THR A 32 -34.95 30.00 0.96
N VAL A 33 -33.63 30.19 1.10
CA VAL A 33 -32.93 30.07 2.37
C VAL A 33 -33.11 31.35 3.19
N SER A 34 -33.51 31.20 4.45
CA SER A 34 -33.61 32.31 5.41
C SER A 34 -32.26 32.98 5.61
N ASP A 35 -32.28 34.29 5.84
CA ASP A 35 -31.05 35.03 6.17
C ASP A 35 -30.46 34.51 7.49
N PHE A 36 -29.14 34.34 7.53
CA PHE A 36 -28.40 33.95 8.73
C PHE A 36 -27.12 34.77 8.86
N THR A 37 -26.58 34.81 10.07
CA THR A 37 -25.25 35.36 10.37
C THR A 37 -24.48 34.33 11.16
N LEU A 38 -23.33 33.90 10.63
CA LEU A 38 -22.40 33.01 11.32
C LEU A 38 -21.01 33.67 11.38
N ARG A 39 -20.13 33.12 12.23
CA ARG A 39 -18.75 33.60 12.41
C ARG A 39 -17.76 32.61 11.81
N ASP A 40 -16.67 33.14 11.25
CA ASP A 40 -15.51 32.35 10.89
C ASP A 40 -14.56 32.11 12.08
N GLY A 41 -13.50 31.32 11.86
CA GLY A 41 -12.48 31.04 12.88
C GLY A 41 -11.68 32.27 13.37
N GLN A 42 -11.82 33.42 12.73
CA GLN A 42 -11.24 34.71 13.18
C GLN A 42 -12.27 35.56 13.94
N GLY A 43 -13.48 35.05 14.14
CA GLY A 43 -14.58 35.74 14.80
C GLY A 43 -15.30 36.76 13.92
N LYS A 44 -14.95 36.88 12.63
CA LYS A 44 -15.61 37.81 11.71
C LYS A 44 -16.98 37.28 11.32
N GLU A 45 -17.97 38.15 11.39
CA GLU A 45 -19.35 37.85 11.03
C GLU A 45 -19.58 37.91 9.52
N HIS A 46 -20.29 36.90 9.00
CA HIS A 46 -20.70 36.81 7.61
C HIS A 46 -22.21 36.62 7.56
N ARG A 47 -22.90 37.52 6.85
CA ARG A 47 -24.37 37.51 6.71
C ARG A 47 -24.75 37.10 5.30
N LEU A 48 -25.61 36.09 5.16
CA LEU A 48 -25.98 35.52 3.86
C LEU A 48 -26.48 36.58 2.86
N SER A 49 -27.41 37.44 3.28
CA SER A 49 -27.96 38.51 2.43
C SER A 49 -26.94 39.56 1.99
N ALA A 50 -25.83 39.73 2.70
CA ALA A 50 -24.75 40.60 2.28
C ALA A 50 -23.88 39.93 1.20
N LEU A 51 -23.76 38.59 1.25
CA LEU A 51 -23.04 37.79 0.26
C LEU A 51 -23.84 37.65 -1.05
N THR A 52 -25.12 37.28 -0.99
CA THR A 52 -25.95 37.09 -2.19
C THR A 52 -26.23 38.38 -2.96
N ARG A 53 -26.13 39.54 -2.29
CA ARG A 53 -26.18 40.86 -2.95
C ARG A 53 -25.01 41.12 -3.91
N ARG A 54 -23.89 40.39 -3.77
CA ARG A 54 -22.70 40.53 -4.62
C ARG A 54 -22.74 39.61 -5.84
N GLY A 55 -23.57 38.58 -5.81
CA GLY A 55 -23.65 37.53 -6.82
C GLY A 55 -24.05 36.19 -6.22
N PRO A 56 -23.99 35.10 -7.01
CA PRO A 56 -24.29 33.75 -6.54
C PRO A 56 -23.37 33.31 -5.38
N VAL A 57 -23.89 32.48 -4.47
CA VAL A 57 -23.13 31.95 -3.33
C VAL A 57 -23.14 30.42 -3.38
N ALA A 58 -21.96 29.81 -3.43
CA ALA A 58 -21.78 28.39 -3.19
C ALA A 58 -21.53 28.13 -1.70
N VAL A 59 -22.45 27.45 -1.04
CA VAL A 59 -22.29 26.99 0.34
C VAL A 59 -21.85 25.53 0.30
N VAL A 60 -20.76 25.19 0.96
CA VAL A 60 -20.28 23.81 1.06
C VAL A 60 -20.19 23.42 2.53
N PHE A 61 -20.95 22.39 2.91
CA PHE A 61 -20.85 21.83 4.25
C PHE A 61 -19.60 20.98 4.36
N LEU A 62 -18.74 21.31 5.32
CA LEU A 62 -17.43 20.68 5.54
C LEU A 62 -17.35 20.09 6.95
N GLY A 63 -16.46 19.13 7.15
CA GLY A 63 -16.13 18.54 8.44
C GLY A 63 -14.63 18.33 8.52
N THR A 64 -14.02 18.63 9.68
CA THR A 64 -12.55 18.60 9.82
C THR A 64 -12.00 17.19 9.75
N GLU A 65 -12.77 16.18 10.18
CA GLU A 65 -12.36 14.77 10.16
C GLU A 65 -12.89 13.95 8.99
N CYS A 66 -13.70 14.53 8.11
CA CYS A 66 -14.18 13.80 6.94
C CYS A 66 -13.03 13.61 5.93
N PRO A 67 -12.64 12.36 5.60
CA PRO A 67 -11.54 12.12 4.66
C PRO A 67 -11.85 12.64 3.25
N LEU A 68 -13.11 12.59 2.82
CA LEU A 68 -13.52 13.14 1.53
C LEU A 68 -13.39 14.66 1.50
N VAL A 69 -13.72 15.36 2.60
CA VAL A 69 -13.51 16.81 2.70
C VAL A 69 -12.04 17.16 2.51
N LYS A 70 -11.12 16.47 3.21
CA LYS A 70 -9.67 16.66 3.10
C LYS A 70 -9.18 16.53 1.64
N LEU A 71 -9.70 15.54 0.90
CA LEU A 71 -9.41 15.35 -0.53
C LEU A 71 -10.00 16.44 -1.44
N TYR A 72 -11.18 16.96 -1.12
CA TYR A 72 -11.84 17.98 -1.94
C TYR A 72 -11.31 19.41 -1.72
N ILE A 73 -10.56 19.66 -0.64
CA ILE A 73 -10.09 21.03 -0.33
C ILE A 73 -9.33 21.68 -1.50
N PRO A 74 -8.31 21.08 -2.12
CA PRO A 74 -7.59 21.75 -3.19
C PRO A 74 -8.50 22.01 -4.42
N LYS A 75 -9.50 21.15 -4.66
CA LYS A 75 -10.51 21.38 -5.71
C LYS A 75 -11.40 22.58 -5.39
N LEU A 76 -11.85 22.71 -4.14
CA LEU A 76 -12.65 23.86 -3.70
C LEU A 76 -11.85 25.17 -3.81
N GLU A 77 -10.55 25.15 -3.50
CA GLU A 77 -9.66 26.30 -3.71
C GLU A 77 -9.53 26.66 -5.19
N GLN A 78 -9.37 25.68 -6.08
CA GLN A 78 -9.35 25.92 -7.53
C GLN A 78 -10.68 26.54 -8.01
N LEU A 79 -11.81 26.08 -7.50
CA LEU A 79 -13.12 26.66 -7.81
C LEU A 79 -13.23 28.09 -7.27
N HIS A 80 -12.76 28.35 -6.05
CA HIS A 80 -12.77 29.68 -5.47
C HIS A 80 -11.96 30.65 -6.33
N GLN A 81 -10.72 30.30 -6.68
CA GLN A 81 -9.86 31.12 -7.54
C GLN A 81 -10.47 31.37 -8.92
N LYS A 82 -11.16 30.38 -9.49
CA LYS A 82 -11.80 30.49 -10.81
C LYS A 82 -13.05 31.37 -10.83
N PHE A 83 -13.87 31.31 -9.78
CA PHE A 83 -15.21 31.90 -9.77
C PHE A 83 -15.33 33.17 -8.92
N ALA A 84 -14.44 33.40 -7.94
CA ALA A 84 -14.43 34.63 -7.16
C ALA A 84 -14.27 35.90 -8.02
N PRO A 85 -13.38 35.95 -9.04
CA PRO A 85 -13.29 37.11 -9.94
C PRO A 85 -14.56 37.36 -10.77
N LYS A 86 -15.48 36.39 -10.84
CA LYS A 86 -16.75 36.47 -11.56
C LYS A 86 -17.93 36.83 -10.65
N GLY A 87 -17.66 37.21 -9.40
CA GLY A 87 -18.68 37.61 -8.43
C GLY A 87 -19.31 36.47 -7.64
N VAL A 88 -18.82 35.23 -7.77
CA VAL A 88 -19.29 34.10 -6.95
C VAL A 88 -18.57 34.11 -5.61
N THR A 89 -19.32 33.95 -4.52
CA THR A 89 -18.71 33.67 -3.20
C THR A 89 -18.77 32.18 -2.92
N ILE A 90 -17.64 31.55 -2.60
CA ILE A 90 -17.61 30.21 -2.00
C ILE A 90 -17.51 30.37 -0.48
N LEU A 91 -18.31 29.61 0.25
CA LEU A 91 -18.44 29.66 1.70
C LEU A 91 -18.43 28.23 2.26
N GLY A 92 -17.46 27.91 3.11
CA GLY A 92 -17.50 26.68 3.90
C GLY A 92 -18.40 26.87 5.13
N ILE A 93 -19.19 25.86 5.49
CA ILE A 93 -19.90 25.82 6.77
C ILE A 93 -19.59 24.50 7.45
N ASN A 94 -19.05 24.53 8.66
CA ASN A 94 -18.93 23.36 9.51
C ASN A 94 -20.10 23.33 10.50
N ALA A 95 -20.94 22.29 10.39
CA ALA A 95 -22.12 22.06 11.21
C ALA A 95 -22.00 20.81 12.11
N ASN A 96 -20.80 20.25 12.23
CA ASN A 96 -20.54 19.09 13.07
C ASN A 96 -20.45 19.51 14.54
N ALA A 97 -21.21 18.84 15.40
CA ALA A 97 -21.20 19.10 16.84
C ALA A 97 -19.91 18.63 17.53
N GLN A 98 -19.16 17.72 16.90
CA GLN A 98 -17.89 17.22 17.38
C GLN A 98 -16.68 18.08 16.98
N ASP A 99 -16.83 19.02 16.04
CA ASP A 99 -15.72 19.86 15.57
C ASP A 99 -15.69 21.16 16.41
N SER A 100 -14.62 21.38 17.16
CA SER A 100 -14.40 22.58 17.96
C SER A 100 -14.04 23.81 17.12
N PRO A 101 -14.26 25.05 17.60
CA PRO A 101 -13.80 26.26 16.93
C PRO A 101 -12.29 26.23 16.60
N GLU A 102 -11.48 25.71 17.52
CA GLU A 102 -10.03 25.62 17.40
C GLU A 102 -9.63 24.64 16.29
N GLU A 103 -10.27 23.47 16.21
CA GLU A 103 -10.04 22.49 15.14
C GLU A 103 -10.45 23.04 13.78
N ILE A 104 -11.59 23.73 13.68
CA ILE A 104 -12.05 24.36 12.44
C ILE A 104 -11.04 25.41 11.96
N ALA A 105 -10.52 26.24 12.88
CA ALA A 105 -9.52 27.24 12.55
C ALA A 105 -8.17 26.60 12.16
N ALA A 106 -7.75 25.55 12.88
CA ALA A 106 -6.54 24.78 12.57
C ALA A 106 -6.64 24.13 11.18
N PHE A 107 -7.77 23.49 10.88
CA PHE A 107 -8.06 22.88 9.58
C PHE A 107 -7.96 23.91 8.44
N ALA A 108 -8.62 25.06 8.58
CA ALA A 108 -8.58 26.11 7.56
C ALA A 108 -7.16 26.65 7.33
N LYS A 109 -6.36 26.76 8.40
CA LYS A 109 -4.96 27.19 8.34
C LYS A 109 -4.05 26.14 7.71
N GLU A 110 -4.18 24.87 8.13
CA GLU A 110 -3.38 23.75 7.63
C GLU A 110 -3.53 23.62 6.11
N HIS A 111 -4.77 23.64 5.63
CA HIS A 111 -5.07 23.52 4.21
C HIS A 111 -5.02 24.85 3.45
N ARG A 112 -4.66 25.97 4.12
CA ARG A 112 -4.48 27.30 3.52
C ARG A 112 -5.70 27.79 2.75
N LEU A 113 -6.88 27.61 3.33
CA LEU A 113 -8.14 28.02 2.72
C LEU A 113 -8.19 29.54 2.50
N SER A 114 -8.52 29.95 1.28
CA SER A 114 -8.66 31.36 0.92
C SER A 114 -10.12 31.86 1.02
N PHE A 115 -11.08 30.94 1.05
CA PHE A 115 -12.48 31.23 1.34
C PHE A 115 -12.80 31.04 2.84
N PRO A 116 -13.79 31.79 3.38
CA PRO A 116 -14.18 31.68 4.78
C PRO A 116 -14.85 30.33 5.09
N VAL A 117 -14.52 29.76 6.25
CA VAL A 117 -15.21 28.61 6.85
C VAL A 117 -15.93 29.08 8.11
N LEU A 118 -17.26 28.99 8.10
CA LEU A 118 -18.12 29.42 9.20
C LEU A 118 -18.49 28.25 10.10
N ARG A 119 -18.81 28.54 11.36
CA ARG A 119 -19.27 27.53 12.33
C ARG A 119 -20.78 27.63 12.56
N ASP A 120 -21.47 26.50 12.47
CA ASP A 120 -22.90 26.30 12.74
C ASP A 120 -23.09 25.24 13.85
N PRO A 121 -22.84 25.60 15.13
CA PRO A 121 -22.66 24.62 16.21
C PRO A 121 -23.90 23.77 16.54
N ASP A 122 -25.08 24.32 16.29
CA ASP A 122 -26.36 23.67 16.57
C ASP A 122 -27.03 23.12 15.29
N ALA A 123 -26.29 23.11 14.17
CA ALA A 123 -26.75 22.65 12.86
C ALA A 123 -28.03 23.35 12.33
N HIS A 124 -28.38 24.52 12.86
CA HIS A 124 -29.60 25.25 12.48
C HIS A 124 -29.56 25.70 11.01
N VAL A 125 -28.39 26.14 10.53
CA VAL A 125 -28.21 26.48 9.12
C VAL A 125 -28.23 25.21 8.29
N ALA A 126 -27.54 24.15 8.68
CA ALA A 126 -27.60 22.86 7.99
C ALA A 126 -29.04 22.35 7.81
N ASP A 127 -29.89 22.46 8.83
CA ASP A 127 -31.30 22.06 8.77
C ASP A 127 -32.14 22.93 7.82
N HIS A 128 -31.84 24.22 7.73
CA HIS A 128 -32.47 25.11 6.73
C HIS A 128 -32.11 24.72 5.29
N PHE A 129 -30.89 24.24 5.06
CA PHE A 129 -30.48 23.70 3.76
C PHE A 129 -30.94 22.25 3.52
N ALA A 130 -31.48 21.59 4.57
CA ALA A 130 -31.66 20.14 4.59
C ALA A 130 -30.35 19.37 4.26
N ALA A 131 -29.20 19.96 4.65
CA ALA A 131 -27.89 19.37 4.46
C ALA A 131 -27.71 18.18 5.41
N LYS A 132 -27.14 17.10 4.90
CA LYS A 132 -27.01 15.83 5.61
C LYS A 132 -25.58 15.35 5.71
N ARG A 133 -24.75 15.66 4.73
CA ARG A 133 -23.41 15.08 4.61
C ARG A 133 -22.34 16.15 4.47
N THR A 134 -21.10 15.71 4.66
CA THR A 134 -19.88 16.45 4.36
C THR A 134 -18.99 15.60 3.45
N PRO A 135 -18.50 16.11 2.29
CA PRO A 135 -18.83 17.42 1.72
C PRO A 135 -20.17 17.41 0.96
N GLU A 136 -21.01 18.42 1.20
CA GLU A 136 -22.25 18.65 0.44
C GLU A 136 -22.31 20.11 -0.03
N ALA A 137 -22.52 20.33 -1.33
CA ALA A 137 -22.50 21.65 -1.95
C ALA A 137 -23.89 22.12 -2.35
N PHE A 138 -24.14 23.41 -2.14
CA PHE A 138 -25.34 24.12 -2.51
C PHE A 138 -24.97 25.38 -3.28
N VAL A 139 -25.74 25.74 -4.31
CA VAL A 139 -25.59 27.05 -4.97
C VAL A 139 -26.87 27.86 -4.83
N LEU A 140 -26.73 29.07 -4.32
CA LEU A 140 -27.78 30.06 -4.16
C LEU A 140 -27.66 31.15 -5.23
N ASP A 141 -28.80 31.55 -5.80
CA ASP A 141 -28.88 32.78 -6.59
C ASP A 141 -29.01 34.03 -5.69
N GLN A 142 -29.15 35.22 -6.32
CA GLN A 142 -29.21 36.49 -5.62
C GLN A 142 -30.47 36.61 -4.74
N GLU A 143 -31.56 35.92 -5.10
CA GLU A 143 -32.77 35.81 -4.30
C GLU A 143 -32.66 34.82 -3.13
N ARG A 144 -31.49 34.19 -2.92
CA ARG A 144 -31.22 33.12 -1.94
C ARG A 144 -31.98 31.83 -2.23
N LYS A 145 -32.40 31.60 -3.47
CA LYS A 145 -33.06 30.37 -3.88
C LYS A 145 -32.01 29.32 -4.19
N VAL A 146 -32.20 28.09 -3.70
CA VAL A 146 -31.32 26.96 -4.00
C VAL A 146 -31.49 26.55 -5.46
N ARG A 147 -30.42 26.62 -6.24
CA ARG A 147 -30.37 26.25 -7.66
C ARG A 147 -29.59 24.96 -7.90
N TYR A 148 -28.75 24.56 -6.95
CA TYR A 148 -28.03 23.29 -6.95
C TYR A 148 -27.93 22.73 -5.53
N GLN A 149 -28.03 21.40 -5.38
CA GLN A 149 -27.71 20.64 -4.17
C GLN A 149 -27.09 19.30 -4.54
N GLY A 150 -25.85 19.04 -4.11
CA GLY A 150 -25.24 17.73 -4.29
C GLY A 150 -23.73 17.71 -4.10
N ARG A 151 -23.07 16.77 -4.77
CA ARG A 151 -21.61 16.59 -4.69
C ARG A 151 -20.85 17.73 -5.39
N ILE A 152 -19.55 17.80 -5.15
CA ILE A 152 -18.65 18.76 -5.82
C ILE A 152 -18.37 18.28 -7.26
N ASP A 153 -17.87 17.05 -7.37
CA ASP A 153 -17.68 16.30 -8.61
C ASP A 153 -17.83 14.79 -8.34
N ASP A 154 -17.51 13.93 -9.31
CA ASP A 154 -17.61 12.48 -9.19
C ASP A 154 -16.27 11.76 -9.05
N GLN A 155 -15.23 12.44 -8.54
CA GLN A 155 -13.90 11.87 -8.39
C GLN A 155 -13.78 10.99 -7.14
N PHE A 156 -14.24 11.47 -5.98
CA PHE A 156 -14.01 10.81 -4.69
C PHE A 156 -15.26 10.10 -4.16
N TYR A 157 -15.07 8.86 -3.71
CA TYR A 157 -16.08 8.01 -3.06
C TYR A 157 -15.51 7.47 -1.75
N VAL A 158 -16.37 6.89 -0.91
CA VAL A 158 -15.91 6.27 0.33
C VAL A 158 -15.14 4.98 0.00
N GLY A 159 -13.84 4.95 0.31
CA GLY A 159 -12.97 3.79 0.09
C GLY A 159 -12.48 3.61 -1.35
N THR A 160 -12.85 4.47 -2.29
CA THR A 160 -12.36 4.41 -3.67
C THR A 160 -12.37 5.80 -4.32
N LEU A 161 -11.55 5.98 -5.35
CA LEU A 161 -11.52 7.21 -6.12
C LEU A 161 -11.29 6.91 -7.61
N ARG A 162 -11.72 7.85 -8.45
CA ARG A 162 -11.33 7.91 -9.85
C ARG A 162 -10.05 8.72 -9.99
N SER A 163 -9.23 8.38 -10.97
CA SER A 163 -8.05 9.16 -11.33
C SER A 163 -8.43 10.61 -11.68
N GLU A 164 -9.54 10.79 -12.41
CA GLU A 164 -10.09 12.10 -12.79
C GLU A 164 -11.63 12.08 -12.72
N PRO A 165 -12.28 13.24 -12.46
CA PRO A 165 -13.74 13.35 -12.53
C PRO A 165 -14.23 13.27 -13.98
N THR A 166 -15.32 12.54 -14.21
CA THR A 166 -16.04 12.54 -15.48
C THR A 166 -17.07 13.67 -15.56
N ARG A 167 -17.51 14.17 -14.40
CA ARG A 167 -18.42 15.31 -14.26
C ARG A 167 -17.97 16.25 -13.15
N ARG A 168 -18.05 17.55 -13.39
CA ARG A 168 -17.68 18.61 -12.42
C ARG A 168 -18.92 19.39 -11.99
N ASP A 169 -19.83 18.71 -11.29
CA ASP A 169 -21.21 19.15 -11.10
C ASP A 169 -21.33 20.57 -10.49
N LEU A 170 -20.61 20.86 -9.40
CA LEU A 170 -20.62 22.20 -8.79
C LEU A 170 -20.08 23.28 -9.75
N ALA A 171 -19.02 22.97 -10.51
CA ALA A 171 -18.43 23.90 -11.46
C ALA A 171 -19.37 24.20 -12.64
N VAL A 172 -20.12 23.19 -13.10
CA VAL A 172 -21.13 23.32 -14.16
C VAL A 172 -22.28 24.19 -13.67
N ALA A 173 -22.85 23.88 -12.49
CA ALA A 173 -23.95 24.66 -11.91
C ALA A 173 -23.58 26.14 -11.71
N LEU A 174 -22.37 26.42 -11.21
CA LEU A 174 -21.85 27.79 -11.09
C LEU A 174 -21.70 28.49 -12.46
N GLY A 175 -21.28 27.76 -13.48
CA GLY A 175 -21.16 28.27 -14.85
C GLY A 175 -22.52 28.65 -15.45
N GLU A 176 -23.50 27.75 -15.36
CA GLU A 176 -24.86 27.93 -15.88
C GLU A 176 -25.56 29.12 -15.18
N ILE A 177 -25.46 29.22 -13.85
CA ILE A 177 -26.05 30.34 -13.11
C ILE A 177 -25.41 31.68 -13.51
N LEU A 178 -24.09 31.73 -13.70
CA LEU A 178 -23.41 32.94 -14.16
C LEU A 178 -23.78 33.32 -15.60
N ALA A 179 -24.15 32.35 -16.44
CA ALA A 179 -24.66 32.56 -17.78
C ALA A 179 -26.13 33.01 -17.81
N GLY A 180 -26.83 33.00 -16.66
CA GLY A 180 -28.26 33.26 -16.57
C GLY A 180 -29.12 32.09 -17.03
N GLU A 181 -28.54 30.89 -17.13
CA GLU A 181 -29.20 29.66 -17.54
C GLU A 181 -29.82 28.91 -16.36
N GLU A 182 -30.73 27.98 -16.66
CA GLU A 182 -31.22 27.03 -15.65
C GLU A 182 -30.16 25.93 -15.41
N VAL A 183 -30.03 25.48 -14.16
CA VAL A 183 -29.05 24.44 -13.83
C VAL A 183 -29.51 23.10 -14.39
N THR A 184 -28.77 22.54 -15.35
CA THR A 184 -29.19 21.35 -16.10
C THR A 184 -29.32 20.13 -15.20
N VAL A 185 -28.45 20.00 -14.19
CA VAL A 185 -28.51 18.95 -13.16
C VAL A 185 -28.53 19.62 -11.80
N ALA A 186 -29.73 19.97 -11.35
CA ALA A 186 -29.93 20.70 -10.10
C ALA A 186 -29.65 19.86 -8.84
N SER A 187 -29.71 18.51 -8.92
CA SER A 187 -29.41 17.66 -7.77
C SER A 187 -28.61 16.41 -8.14
N THR A 188 -27.67 16.05 -7.26
CA THR A 188 -26.85 14.83 -7.38
C THR A 188 -26.72 14.13 -6.02
N PRO A 189 -26.53 12.79 -6.00
CA PRO A 189 -26.25 12.07 -4.76
C PRO A 189 -24.91 12.53 -4.16
N VAL A 190 -24.82 12.50 -2.83
CA VAL A 190 -23.65 12.95 -2.06
C VAL A 190 -23.04 11.76 -1.35
N GLU A 191 -21.73 11.60 -1.52
CA GLU A 191 -20.90 10.67 -0.78
C GLU A 191 -20.13 11.42 0.31
N GLY A 192 -19.98 10.82 1.49
CA GLY A 192 -19.30 11.48 2.61
C GLY A 192 -19.85 11.12 3.99
N CYS A 193 -19.33 11.76 5.02
CA CYS A 193 -19.75 11.53 6.40
C CYS A 193 -21.06 12.26 6.70
N PHE A 194 -21.90 11.73 7.59
CA PHE A 194 -23.05 12.49 8.09
C PHE A 194 -22.58 13.72 8.87
N ILE A 195 -23.34 14.81 8.77
CA ILE A 195 -23.19 15.96 9.67
C ILE A 195 -23.56 15.51 11.08
N GLY A 196 -22.60 15.53 11.99
CA GLY A 196 -22.76 15.00 13.35
C GLY A 196 -23.64 15.90 14.21
N ARG A 197 -24.91 15.51 14.41
CA ARG A 197 -25.88 16.27 15.21
C ARG A 197 -25.97 15.75 16.64
N ARG A 198 -26.14 16.66 17.61
CA ARG A 198 -26.52 16.28 18.97
C ARG A 198 -27.99 15.85 18.98
N ARG A 199 -28.23 14.58 19.31
CA ARG A 199 -29.57 14.00 19.39
C ARG A 199 -30.07 14.07 20.82
N GLN A 200 -31.39 14.17 20.99
CA GLN A 200 -32.01 14.08 22.30
C GLN A 200 -32.21 12.61 22.68
N PRO A 201 -31.59 12.12 23.77
CA PRO A 201 -31.76 10.74 24.19
C PRO A 201 -33.16 10.45 24.73
N LYS A 202 -33.70 9.28 24.40
CA LYS A 202 -34.93 8.76 25.02
C LYS A 202 -34.61 8.29 26.44
N ALA A 203 -35.33 8.82 27.44
CA ALA A 203 -35.05 8.56 28.86
C ALA A 203 -35.29 7.10 29.28
N ASP A 204 -36.16 6.38 28.58
CA ASP A 204 -36.57 4.99 28.84
C ASP A 204 -35.91 3.99 27.87
N ALA A 205 -34.82 4.39 27.21
CA ALA A 205 -34.13 3.55 26.26
C ALA A 205 -33.57 2.27 26.90
N ALA A 206 -33.92 1.12 26.34
CA ALA A 206 -33.45 -0.18 26.82
C ALA A 206 -31.97 -0.46 26.52
N VAL A 207 -31.39 0.24 25.54
CA VAL A 207 -29.99 0.10 25.13
C VAL A 207 -29.26 1.40 25.42
N THR A 208 -28.13 1.33 26.10
CA THR A 208 -27.33 2.49 26.52
C THR A 208 -25.87 2.37 26.13
N TYR A 209 -25.18 3.51 26.07
CA TYR A 209 -23.76 3.52 25.73
C TYR A 209 -22.94 2.76 26.78
N ALA A 210 -23.08 3.12 28.06
CA ALA A 210 -22.26 2.60 29.15
C ALA A 210 -22.34 1.07 29.26
N LYS A 211 -23.56 0.53 29.24
CA LYS A 211 -23.80 -0.91 29.44
C LYS A 211 -23.58 -1.75 28.19
N ASP A 212 -24.09 -1.30 27.05
CA ASP A 212 -24.29 -2.18 25.89
C ASP A 212 -23.31 -1.87 24.75
N VAL A 213 -23.05 -0.58 24.47
CA VAL A 213 -22.28 -0.16 23.29
C VAL A 213 -20.78 -0.02 23.58
N ALA A 214 -20.40 0.57 24.72
CA ALA A 214 -19.00 0.76 25.10
C ALA A 214 -18.22 -0.57 25.13
N PRO A 215 -18.76 -1.71 25.64
CA PRO A 215 -18.07 -2.99 25.55
C PRO A 215 -17.84 -3.47 24.11
N ILE A 216 -18.77 -3.18 23.19
CA ILE A 216 -18.64 -3.52 21.77
C ILE A 216 -17.53 -2.68 21.14
N PHE A 217 -17.56 -1.35 21.32
CA PHE A 217 -16.57 -0.45 20.76
C PHE A 217 -15.17 -0.70 21.33
N ASN A 218 -15.04 -0.98 22.63
CA ASN A 218 -13.77 -1.37 23.24
C ASN A 218 -13.17 -2.61 22.55
N ARG A 219 -13.98 -3.64 22.28
CA ARG A 219 -13.49 -4.88 21.63
C ARG A 219 -13.20 -4.73 20.14
N ARG A 220 -13.91 -3.84 19.43
CA ARG A 220 -13.92 -3.82 17.95
C ARG A 220 -13.23 -2.60 17.34
N CYS A 221 -13.30 -1.45 18.00
CA CYS A 221 -12.99 -0.15 17.40
C CYS A 221 -11.80 0.54 18.07
N VAL A 222 -11.74 0.54 19.41
CA VAL A 222 -10.82 1.40 20.18
C VAL A 222 -9.34 1.06 19.95
N GLU A 223 -9.00 -0.16 19.50
CA GLU A 223 -7.62 -0.50 19.10
C GLU A 223 -7.05 0.49 18.06
N CYS A 224 -7.90 0.89 17.09
CA CYS A 224 -7.55 1.86 16.04
C CYS A 224 -8.16 3.25 16.28
N HIS A 225 -9.33 3.34 16.90
CA HIS A 225 -10.05 4.57 17.21
C HIS A 225 -9.70 5.10 18.59
N ARG A 226 -8.46 5.54 18.74
CA ARG A 226 -7.93 6.24 19.92
C ARG A 226 -6.87 7.23 19.48
N GLU A 227 -6.58 8.20 20.33
CA GLU A 227 -5.61 9.25 20.04
C GLU A 227 -4.24 8.69 19.59
N GLY A 228 -3.66 9.33 18.57
CA GLY A 228 -2.36 8.95 18.00
C GLY A 228 -2.33 7.66 17.18
N GLN A 229 -3.48 7.03 16.92
CA GLN A 229 -3.59 5.88 16.01
C GLN A 229 -4.13 6.29 14.64
N VAL A 230 -4.33 5.31 13.76
CA VAL A 230 -4.63 5.54 12.32
C VAL A 230 -6.04 6.07 12.04
N ALA A 231 -6.98 5.88 12.96
CA ALA A 231 -8.37 6.31 12.72
C ALA A 231 -8.51 7.83 12.86
N PRO A 232 -9.45 8.46 12.11
CA PRO A 232 -9.59 9.91 12.08
C PRO A 232 -10.16 10.52 13.37
N PHE A 233 -10.73 9.73 14.27
CA PHE A 233 -11.27 10.21 15.54
C PHE A 233 -11.21 9.11 16.62
N ALA A 234 -11.18 9.53 17.88
CA ALA A 234 -11.21 8.64 19.03
C ALA A 234 -12.63 8.13 19.33
N MET A 235 -12.74 6.89 19.79
CA MET A 235 -13.98 6.26 20.22
C MET A 235 -13.91 5.85 21.70
N THR A 236 -13.21 6.65 22.51
CA THR A 236 -12.88 6.33 23.90
C THR A 236 -13.91 6.84 24.90
N SER A 237 -14.82 7.74 24.48
CA SER A 237 -15.89 8.27 25.34
C SER A 237 -17.23 8.40 24.60
N ALA A 238 -18.32 8.44 25.35
CA ALA A 238 -19.66 8.61 24.78
C ALA A 238 -19.85 9.97 24.09
N GLU A 239 -19.21 11.02 24.63
CA GLU A 239 -19.29 12.39 24.10
C GLU A 239 -18.65 12.49 22.72
N GLU A 240 -17.47 11.87 22.55
CA GLU A 240 -16.80 11.78 21.25
C GLU A 240 -17.64 11.00 20.24
N VAL A 241 -18.24 9.88 20.67
CA VAL A 241 -18.86 8.91 19.76
C VAL A 241 -20.28 9.29 19.34
N ALA A 242 -21.06 9.93 20.22
CA ALA A 242 -22.48 10.22 19.96
C ALA A 242 -22.73 11.03 18.68
N PRO A 243 -21.97 12.10 18.35
CA PRO A 243 -22.14 12.83 17.10
C PRO A 243 -21.84 11.99 15.84
N TRP A 244 -20.99 10.96 15.96
CA TRP A 244 -20.64 10.06 14.86
C TRP A 244 -21.62 8.90 14.68
N ALA A 245 -22.59 8.73 15.57
CA ALA A 245 -23.39 7.51 15.66
C ALA A 245 -24.05 7.07 14.34
N GLU A 246 -24.57 8.00 13.54
CA GLU A 246 -25.15 7.69 12.23
C GLU A 246 -24.11 7.19 11.22
N THR A 247 -22.96 7.86 11.16
CA THR A 247 -21.84 7.46 10.30
C THR A 247 -21.31 6.09 10.74
N ILE A 248 -21.15 5.87 12.05
CA ILE A 248 -20.72 4.57 12.59
C ILE A 248 -21.71 3.48 12.20
N LEU A 249 -23.02 3.72 12.39
CA LEU A 249 -24.05 2.75 12.05
C LEU A 249 -24.01 2.39 10.56
N GLU A 250 -23.95 3.37 9.66
CA GLU A 250 -23.82 3.13 8.22
C GLU A 250 -22.59 2.27 7.90
N VAL A 251 -21.43 2.62 8.47
CA VAL A 251 -20.16 1.94 8.23
C VAL A 251 -20.20 0.47 8.67
N ILE A 252 -20.79 0.17 9.83
CA ILE A 252 -20.87 -1.21 10.33
C ILE A 252 -21.94 -2.04 9.60
N GLU A 253 -23.04 -1.41 9.17
CA GLU A 253 -24.07 -2.04 8.35
C GLU A 253 -23.54 -2.45 6.97
N ASP A 254 -22.77 -1.55 6.34
CA ASP A 254 -22.11 -1.79 5.07
C ASP A 254 -20.98 -2.82 5.15
N ARG A 255 -20.60 -3.22 6.39
CA ARG A 255 -19.45 -4.08 6.68
C ARG A 255 -18.12 -3.48 6.25
N ARG A 256 -18.03 -2.14 6.20
CA ARG A 256 -16.78 -1.41 5.96
C ARG A 256 -15.87 -1.44 7.18
N MET A 257 -16.45 -1.43 8.38
CA MET A 257 -15.74 -1.64 9.64
C MET A 257 -16.46 -2.66 10.54
N PRO A 258 -15.71 -3.38 11.40
CA PRO A 258 -14.27 -3.59 11.29
C PRO A 258 -13.92 -4.27 9.94
N PRO A 259 -12.77 -3.96 9.34
CA PRO A 259 -12.46 -4.37 7.97
C PRO A 259 -12.13 -5.86 7.96
N TRP A 260 -13.13 -6.70 7.69
CA TRP A 260 -12.99 -8.15 7.66
C TRP A 260 -13.75 -8.75 6.49
N HIS A 261 -13.00 -9.14 5.46
CA HIS A 261 -13.57 -9.55 4.18
C HIS A 261 -13.55 -11.07 3.96
N ALA A 262 -13.10 -11.85 4.94
CA ALA A 262 -13.19 -13.31 4.85
C ALA A 262 -14.63 -13.80 5.07
N SER A 263 -15.01 -14.81 4.29
CA SER A 263 -16.30 -15.49 4.39
C SER A 263 -16.48 -16.15 5.77
N PRO A 264 -17.70 -16.11 6.36
CA PRO A 264 -18.08 -16.94 7.51
C PRO A 264 -17.84 -18.43 7.33
N ASP A 265 -17.97 -18.90 6.09
CA ASP A 265 -18.28 -20.31 5.80
C ASP A 265 -17.02 -21.18 5.75
N HIS A 266 -15.85 -20.55 5.75
CA HIS A 266 -14.56 -21.18 5.51
C HIS A 266 -13.48 -20.64 6.44
N GLY A 267 -12.70 -21.56 7.01
CA GLY A 267 -11.64 -21.22 7.95
C GLY A 267 -12.18 -20.72 9.30
N THR A 268 -11.29 -20.68 10.28
CA THR A 268 -11.53 -20.07 11.60
C THR A 268 -10.26 -19.32 11.96
N PHE A 269 -10.39 -18.06 12.37
CA PHE A 269 -9.24 -17.17 12.51
C PHE A 269 -9.12 -16.60 13.92
N ALA A 270 -7.91 -16.63 14.48
CA ALA A 270 -7.63 -16.14 15.82
C ALA A 270 -7.74 -14.60 15.92
N ASN A 271 -7.66 -13.92 14.79
CA ASN A 271 -7.75 -12.47 14.67
C ASN A 271 -9.03 -12.01 13.96
N GLU A 272 -10.10 -12.81 13.99
CA GLU A 272 -11.38 -12.45 13.37
C GLU A 272 -11.94 -11.13 13.92
N ALA A 273 -12.01 -10.12 13.05
CA ALA A 273 -12.51 -8.78 13.40
C ALA A 273 -14.00 -8.58 13.06
N ARG A 274 -14.63 -9.53 12.35
CA ARG A 274 -16.03 -9.43 11.93
C ARG A 274 -16.97 -9.12 13.10
N MET A 275 -17.84 -8.14 12.89
CA MET A 275 -18.89 -7.78 13.84
C MET A 275 -20.14 -8.64 13.63
N PRO A 276 -20.64 -9.37 14.63
CA PRO A 276 -21.89 -10.14 14.51
C PRO A 276 -23.13 -9.25 14.31
N ALA A 277 -24.22 -9.83 13.79
CA ALA A 277 -25.44 -9.08 13.47
C ALA A 277 -26.12 -8.51 14.72
N GLU A 278 -26.05 -9.22 15.84
CA GLU A 278 -26.57 -8.80 17.14
C GLU A 278 -25.82 -7.61 17.75
N GLU A 279 -24.50 -7.51 17.52
CA GLU A 279 -23.72 -6.34 17.94
C GLU A 279 -24.12 -5.12 17.10
N ILE A 280 -24.33 -5.29 15.78
CA ILE A 280 -24.80 -4.20 14.88
C ILE A 280 -26.20 -3.72 15.30
N GLU A 281 -27.10 -4.66 15.61
CA GLU A 281 -28.46 -4.32 16.03
C GLU A 281 -28.49 -3.58 17.38
N THR A 282 -27.60 -3.95 18.32
CA THR A 282 -27.41 -3.19 19.56
C THR A 282 -27.03 -1.73 19.26
N VAL A 283 -26.06 -1.50 18.39
CA VAL A 283 -25.65 -0.14 17.99
C VAL A 283 -26.80 0.60 17.30
N ARG A 284 -27.54 -0.05 16.40
CA ARG A 284 -28.73 0.54 15.76
C ARG A 284 -29.73 1.06 16.77
N ARG A 285 -30.15 0.21 17.72
CA ARG A 285 -31.15 0.56 18.73
C ARG A 285 -30.67 1.72 19.59
N TRP A 286 -29.38 1.80 19.88
CA TRP A 286 -28.78 2.94 20.55
C TRP A 286 -28.84 4.24 19.73
N VAL A 287 -28.53 4.19 18.42
CA VAL A 287 -28.63 5.33 17.51
C VAL A 287 -30.08 5.83 17.36
N GLU A 288 -31.03 4.91 17.20
CA GLU A 288 -32.48 5.20 17.11
C GLU A 288 -33.08 5.73 18.42
N ALA A 289 -32.43 5.45 19.55
CA ALA A 289 -32.78 5.98 20.86
C ALA A 289 -32.18 7.36 21.15
N GLY A 290 -31.43 7.94 20.21
CA GLY A 290 -30.79 9.25 20.40
C GLY A 290 -29.53 9.19 21.27
N THR A 291 -28.79 8.08 21.18
CA THR A 291 -27.47 7.90 21.82
C THR A 291 -27.44 8.09 23.35
N PRO A 292 -28.34 7.45 24.13
CA PRO A 292 -28.36 7.56 25.59
C PRO A 292 -27.07 7.04 26.23
N LEU A 293 -26.54 7.78 27.21
CA LEU A 293 -25.36 7.37 27.98
C LEU A 293 -25.63 6.15 28.87
N GLY A 294 -26.77 6.12 29.57
CA GLY A 294 -27.07 5.13 30.61
C GLY A 294 -26.49 5.51 31.98
N ASP A 295 -26.45 4.54 32.91
CA ASP A 295 -25.80 4.73 34.21
C ASP A 295 -24.27 4.72 34.03
N PRO A 296 -23.55 5.81 34.34
CA PRO A 296 -22.09 5.84 34.25
C PRO A 296 -21.39 4.75 35.08
N LYS A 297 -22.04 4.18 36.10
CA LYS A 297 -21.50 3.06 36.89
C LYS A 297 -21.48 1.73 36.14
N GLU A 298 -22.24 1.59 35.06
CA GLU A 298 -22.21 0.40 34.18
C GLU A 298 -21.11 0.52 33.09
N MET A 299 -20.38 1.64 33.03
CA MET A 299 -19.31 1.86 32.06
C MET A 299 -18.19 0.83 32.28
N PRO A 300 -17.68 0.18 31.22
CA PRO A 300 -16.51 -0.69 31.35
C PRO A 300 -15.28 0.12 31.76
N GLU A 301 -14.35 -0.54 32.46
CA GLU A 301 -13.03 0.03 32.73
C GLU A 301 -12.34 0.44 31.42
N PRO A 302 -11.70 1.62 31.37
CA PRO A 302 -10.96 2.05 30.19
C PRO A 302 -9.88 1.05 29.79
N LEU A 303 -9.81 0.76 28.49
CA LEU A 303 -8.74 -0.10 27.97
C LEU A 303 -7.38 0.57 28.16
N GLN A 304 -6.42 -0.20 28.66
CA GLN A 304 -5.03 0.23 28.75
C GLN A 304 -4.27 -0.25 27.51
N PHE A 305 -3.54 0.65 26.89
CA PHE A 305 -2.70 0.37 25.73
C PHE A 305 -1.25 0.69 26.07
N ALA A 306 -0.32 -0.10 25.52
CA ALA A 306 1.09 0.25 25.58
C ALA A 306 1.32 1.59 24.85
N GLU A 307 2.05 2.49 25.50
CA GLU A 307 2.60 3.68 24.84
C GLU A 307 3.79 3.27 23.97
N GLY A 308 3.93 3.89 22.79
CA GLY A 308 5.06 3.60 21.91
C GLY A 308 4.86 2.36 21.04
N TRP A 309 5.48 1.25 21.40
CA TRP A 309 5.48 0.00 20.61
C TRP A 309 4.35 -0.93 21.06
N ARG A 310 3.68 -1.58 20.09
CA ARG A 310 2.68 -2.62 20.33
C ARG A 310 3.32 -4.00 20.43
N ILE A 311 4.63 -4.07 20.63
CA ILE A 311 5.42 -5.25 20.97
C ILE A 311 6.13 -4.98 22.31
N GLU A 312 6.83 -5.97 22.86
CA GLU A 312 7.78 -5.69 23.93
C GLU A 312 8.80 -4.64 23.48
N GLU A 313 9.39 -3.89 24.43
CA GLU A 313 10.34 -2.83 24.10
C GLU A 313 11.42 -3.36 23.15
N PRO A 314 11.53 -2.81 21.93
CA PRO A 314 12.44 -3.36 20.94
C PRO A 314 13.89 -3.24 21.37
N GLU A 315 14.63 -4.33 21.28
CA GLU A 315 16.07 -4.34 21.55
C GLU A 315 16.84 -3.59 20.46
N THR A 316 16.29 -3.56 19.24
CA THR A 316 16.83 -2.79 18.12
C THR A 316 15.72 -2.13 17.32
N ILE A 317 15.98 -0.89 16.88
CA ILE A 317 15.08 -0.10 16.04
C ILE A 317 15.85 0.35 14.80
N PHE A 318 15.30 0.10 13.62
CA PHE A 318 15.86 0.55 12.34
C PHE A 318 14.88 1.50 11.66
N SER A 319 15.31 2.74 11.43
CA SER A 319 14.48 3.77 10.77
C SER A 319 14.84 3.91 9.30
N LEU A 320 13.96 4.56 8.53
CA LEU A 320 14.31 5.04 7.21
C LEU A 320 15.59 5.91 7.27
N PRO A 321 16.51 5.75 6.30
CA PRO A 321 17.79 6.45 6.30
C PRO A 321 17.63 7.97 6.14
N GLU A 322 16.52 8.42 5.55
CA GLU A 322 16.17 9.81 5.31
C GLU A 322 14.69 10.07 5.61
N GLU A 323 14.34 11.35 5.82
CA GLU A 323 12.95 11.80 5.89
C GLU A 323 12.38 11.94 4.48
N VAL A 324 11.12 11.55 4.29
CA VAL A 324 10.45 11.56 3.00
C VAL A 324 9.34 12.62 3.01
N THR A 325 9.33 13.51 2.01
CA THR A 325 8.23 14.46 1.79
C THR A 325 7.21 13.90 0.80
N ILE A 326 5.93 14.00 1.14
CA ILE A 326 4.77 13.54 0.37
C ILE A 326 3.93 14.75 -0.06
N PRO A 327 3.54 14.86 -1.34
CA PRO A 327 2.70 15.96 -1.83
C PRO A 327 1.28 15.90 -1.26
N ALA A 328 0.54 17.01 -1.39
CA ALA A 328 -0.85 17.09 -0.93
C ALA A 328 -1.84 16.26 -1.78
N GLU A 329 -1.54 16.06 -3.05
CA GLU A 329 -2.41 15.38 -4.03
C GLU A 329 -1.58 14.47 -4.96
N GLY A 330 -2.28 13.59 -5.68
CA GLY A 330 -1.73 12.76 -6.74
C GLY A 330 -1.31 11.36 -6.27
N GLU A 331 -0.76 10.58 -7.20
CA GLU A 331 -0.25 9.25 -6.91
C GLU A 331 1.22 9.30 -6.50
N VAL A 332 1.57 8.52 -5.48
CA VAL A 332 2.96 8.36 -5.03
C VAL A 332 3.41 6.95 -5.34
N ALA A 333 4.35 6.83 -6.29
CA ALA A 333 4.98 5.56 -6.61
C ALA A 333 5.65 4.95 -5.35
N TYR A 334 5.62 3.63 -5.26
CA TYR A 334 6.29 2.89 -4.18
C TYR A 334 7.74 3.32 -4.00
N LYS A 335 8.11 3.63 -2.76
CA LYS A 335 9.48 3.98 -2.39
C LYS A 335 10.16 2.79 -1.71
N TYR A 336 11.45 2.59 -2.00
CA TYR A 336 12.23 1.50 -1.44
C TYR A 336 13.46 2.05 -0.72
N PHE A 337 13.64 1.65 0.53
CA PHE A 337 14.78 2.06 1.35
C PHE A 337 15.50 0.82 1.86
N THR A 338 16.82 0.83 1.75
CA THR A 338 17.66 -0.28 2.22
C THR A 338 18.41 0.17 3.47
N VAL A 339 18.32 -0.64 4.52
CA VAL A 339 19.00 -0.45 5.80
C VAL A 339 19.87 -1.67 6.06
N ASP A 340 21.14 -1.46 6.39
CA ASP A 340 22.03 -2.52 6.86
C ASP A 340 21.93 -2.62 8.39
N PRO A 341 21.39 -3.71 8.93
CA PRO A 341 21.30 -3.89 10.38
C PRO A 341 22.64 -4.23 11.04
N GLY A 342 23.69 -4.53 10.26
CA GLY A 342 25.02 -4.84 10.78
C GLY A 342 25.13 -6.21 11.48
N PHE A 343 24.15 -7.10 11.30
CA PHE A 343 24.15 -8.41 11.95
C PHE A 343 25.26 -9.31 11.40
N THR A 344 26.23 -9.67 12.24
CA THR A 344 27.35 -10.57 11.88
C THR A 344 27.04 -12.05 12.13
N GLU A 345 25.93 -12.35 12.79
CA GLU A 345 25.44 -13.68 13.09
C GLU A 345 23.91 -13.76 12.86
N ASP A 346 23.39 -14.97 12.74
CA ASP A 346 21.94 -15.18 12.55
C ASP A 346 21.17 -14.64 13.77
N ARG A 347 20.13 -13.86 13.49
CA ARG A 347 19.21 -13.32 14.51
C ARG A 347 17.87 -14.02 14.43
N TRP A 348 17.31 -14.36 15.59
CA TRP A 348 16.01 -15.01 15.70
C TRP A 348 15.01 -14.01 16.28
N ILE A 349 13.96 -13.72 15.53
CA ILE A 349 12.97 -12.68 15.82
C ILE A 349 11.70 -13.35 16.37
N ARG A 350 11.32 -12.99 17.59
CA ARG A 350 10.06 -13.43 18.21
C ARG A 350 8.95 -12.41 17.98
N GLN A 351 9.27 -11.12 18.02
CA GLN A 351 8.32 -10.06 17.73
C GLN A 351 8.93 -9.02 16.78
N ALA A 352 8.12 -8.48 15.89
CA ALA A 352 8.51 -7.39 15.01
C ALA A 352 7.33 -6.47 14.74
N GLU A 353 7.58 -5.17 14.72
CA GLU A 353 6.59 -4.16 14.37
C GLU A 353 7.20 -3.17 13.40
N ALA A 354 6.60 -3.02 12.21
CA ALA A 354 6.83 -1.85 11.39
C ALA A 354 5.92 -0.71 11.87
N LYS A 355 6.51 0.42 12.22
CA LYS A 355 5.83 1.57 12.81
C LYS A 355 5.91 2.77 11.86
N PRO A 356 4.75 3.25 11.35
CA PRO A 356 4.67 4.51 10.63
C PRO A 356 5.23 5.67 11.45
N GLY A 357 6.04 6.53 10.82
CA GLY A 357 6.43 7.81 11.43
C GLY A 357 5.28 8.81 11.37
N ASN A 358 4.51 8.77 10.28
CA ASN A 358 3.29 9.53 10.09
C ASN A 358 2.12 8.61 9.63
N PRO A 359 1.26 8.15 10.56
CA PRO A 359 0.17 7.22 10.23
C PRO A 359 -0.90 7.86 9.32
N ALA A 360 -0.95 9.19 9.18
CA ALA A 360 -1.93 9.87 8.33
C ALA A 360 -1.65 9.73 6.82
N ILE A 361 -0.42 9.41 6.44
CA ILE A 361 -0.01 9.29 5.02
C ILE A 361 0.66 7.95 4.67
N VAL A 362 1.09 7.15 5.65
CA VAL A 362 1.66 5.82 5.40
C VAL A 362 0.53 4.79 5.29
N HIS A 363 0.26 4.32 4.09
CA HIS A 363 -0.77 3.31 3.85
C HIS A 363 -0.28 1.89 4.13
N HIS A 364 0.96 1.55 3.78
CA HIS A 364 1.59 0.34 4.31
C HIS A 364 3.11 0.41 4.31
N ILE A 365 3.70 -0.41 5.17
CA ILE A 365 5.13 -0.70 5.23
C ILE A 365 5.29 -2.20 5.10
N ILE A 366 6.16 -2.64 4.19
CA ILE A 366 6.60 -4.03 4.16
C ILE A 366 8.11 -4.06 4.33
N VAL A 367 8.56 -4.70 5.41
CA VAL A 367 9.99 -4.89 5.68
C VAL A 367 10.38 -6.27 5.21
N TYR A 368 11.30 -6.31 4.26
CA TYR A 368 11.84 -7.56 3.75
C TYR A 368 13.26 -7.78 4.21
N VAL A 369 13.56 -9.03 4.54
CA VAL A 369 14.93 -9.50 4.73
C VAL A 369 15.46 -9.93 3.38
N VAL A 370 16.62 -9.39 3.04
CA VAL A 370 17.35 -9.65 1.80
C VAL A 370 18.70 -10.26 2.17
N GLU A 371 18.83 -11.57 1.98
CA GLU A 371 20.07 -12.28 2.32
C GLU A 371 21.27 -11.80 1.47
N PRO A 372 22.50 -11.75 2.02
CA PRO A 372 23.69 -11.27 1.32
C PRO A 372 24.20 -12.24 0.25
N LYS A 373 23.75 -13.50 0.29
CA LYS A 373 24.13 -14.51 -0.70
C LYS A 373 23.42 -14.21 -2.03
N GLY A 374 24.17 -13.78 -3.04
CA GLY A 374 23.73 -13.88 -4.43
C GLY A 374 24.17 -12.77 -5.37
N GLY A 375 25.46 -12.42 -5.33
CA GLY A 375 26.19 -11.76 -6.43
C GLY A 375 25.39 -10.85 -7.34
N LEU A 376 25.69 -10.89 -8.63
CA LEU A 376 25.11 -10.00 -9.64
C LEU A 376 24.15 -10.76 -10.59
N LEU A 377 24.02 -12.09 -10.44
CA LEU A 377 22.98 -12.93 -11.04
C LEU A 377 22.16 -13.68 -9.96
N TRP A 378 20.84 -13.56 -10.04
CA TRP A 378 19.81 -14.32 -9.30
C TRP A 378 19.42 -13.91 -7.87
N LYS A 379 18.32 -13.13 -7.85
CA LYS A 379 17.29 -13.00 -6.80
C LYS A 379 17.83 -13.16 -5.37
N ARG A 380 18.34 -12.05 -4.83
CA ARG A 380 18.20 -11.70 -3.41
C ARG A 380 16.95 -12.38 -2.85
N LYS A 381 17.13 -13.42 -2.02
CA LYS A 381 16.00 -14.10 -1.38
C LYS A 381 15.34 -13.07 -0.49
N ARG A 382 14.25 -12.51 -1.01
CA ARG A 382 13.43 -11.53 -0.34
C ARG A 382 12.38 -12.30 0.42
N SER A 383 12.44 -12.25 1.75
CA SER A 383 11.40 -12.81 2.61
C SER A 383 10.77 -11.68 3.40
N MET A 384 9.44 -11.69 3.50
CA MET A 384 8.74 -10.68 4.28
C MET A 384 8.96 -10.97 5.77
N LEU A 385 9.58 -10.02 6.48
CA LEU A 385 9.75 -10.09 7.92
C LEU A 385 8.45 -9.73 8.62
N VAL A 386 7.98 -8.51 8.36
CA VAL A 386 6.76 -7.93 8.91
C VAL A 386 6.17 -6.96 7.88
N ALA A 387 4.85 -6.86 7.88
CA ALA A 387 4.10 -5.85 7.14
C ALA A 387 3.17 -5.12 8.13
N THR A 388 2.93 -3.84 7.88
CA THR A 388 1.91 -3.06 8.56
C THR A 388 1.07 -2.33 7.52
N ALA A 389 -0.22 -2.26 7.77
CA ALA A 389 -1.22 -1.46 7.07
C ALA A 389 -2.23 -1.02 8.14
N PRO A 390 -3.14 -0.06 7.87
CA PRO A 390 -4.23 0.25 8.78
C PRO A 390 -4.93 -1.03 9.26
N GLY A 391 -5.08 -1.18 10.58
CA GLY A 391 -5.67 -2.37 11.21
C GLY A 391 -4.75 -3.60 11.36
N ALA A 392 -3.53 -3.58 10.80
CA ALA A 392 -2.59 -4.69 10.92
C ALA A 392 -2.01 -4.80 12.34
N ARG A 393 -1.88 -6.04 12.81
CA ARG A 393 -1.24 -6.39 14.09
C ARG A 393 0.26 -6.63 13.89
N PRO A 394 1.10 -6.32 14.89
CA PRO A 394 2.52 -6.65 14.82
C PRO A 394 2.72 -8.17 14.78
N LEU A 395 3.88 -8.60 14.28
CA LEU A 395 4.28 -9.99 14.37
C LEU A 395 4.56 -10.33 15.83
N ARG A 396 3.84 -11.31 16.37
CA ARG A 396 4.09 -11.89 17.69
C ARG A 396 4.04 -13.41 17.58
N LEU A 397 5.16 -14.05 17.91
CA LEU A 397 5.32 -15.50 17.89
C LEU A 397 5.38 -16.04 19.33
N GLU A 398 4.83 -17.25 19.52
CA GLU A 398 4.90 -17.98 20.78
C GLU A 398 6.34 -18.37 21.13
N GLU A 399 6.58 -18.67 22.40
CA GLU A 399 7.89 -19.12 22.87
C GLU A 399 8.38 -20.36 22.09
N GLY A 400 9.66 -20.35 21.73
CA GLY A 400 10.30 -21.39 20.93
C GLY A 400 9.96 -21.37 19.44
N ILE A 401 9.23 -20.35 18.96
CA ILE A 401 8.98 -20.09 17.55
C ILE A 401 9.58 -18.73 17.17
N ALA A 402 10.32 -18.66 16.06
CA ALA A 402 10.93 -17.41 15.61
C ALA A 402 11.04 -17.32 14.08
N LYS A 403 11.13 -16.10 13.54
CA LYS A 403 11.62 -15.85 12.17
C LYS A 403 13.14 -15.65 12.22
N ARG A 404 13.88 -16.15 11.23
CA ARG A 404 15.34 -15.98 11.18
C ARG A 404 15.74 -14.87 10.22
N ILE A 405 16.66 -14.01 10.65
CA ILE A 405 17.39 -13.07 9.80
C ILE A 405 18.83 -13.58 9.69
N PRO A 406 19.26 -14.08 8.53
CA PRO A 406 20.62 -14.56 8.36
C PRO A 406 21.66 -13.45 8.51
N ALA A 407 22.84 -13.80 9.01
CA ALA A 407 23.99 -12.88 9.08
C ALA A 407 24.24 -12.17 7.74
N GLY A 408 24.54 -10.86 7.81
CA GLY A 408 24.82 -9.99 6.67
C GLY A 408 23.60 -9.61 5.83
N SER A 409 22.39 -9.96 6.24
CA SER A 409 21.17 -9.60 5.50
C SER A 409 20.85 -8.12 5.62
N LEU A 410 20.33 -7.54 4.53
CA LEU A 410 19.80 -6.17 4.52
C LEU A 410 18.30 -6.18 4.81
N LEU A 411 17.82 -5.09 5.40
CA LEU A 411 16.40 -4.80 5.54
C LEU A 411 15.98 -3.87 4.40
N VAL A 412 14.96 -4.25 3.63
CA VAL A 412 14.39 -3.41 2.57
C VAL A 412 12.97 -3.04 2.94
N PHE A 413 12.77 -1.75 3.22
CA PHE A 413 11.47 -1.14 3.42
C PHE A 413 10.84 -0.86 2.06
N GLN A 414 9.65 -1.39 1.83
CA GLN A 414 8.76 -1.00 0.74
C GLN A 414 7.66 -0.13 1.35
N MET A 415 7.61 1.12 0.93
CA MET A 415 6.72 2.15 1.47
C MET A 415 5.66 2.51 0.43
N HIS A 416 4.40 2.50 0.84
CA HIS A 416 3.28 3.02 0.07
C HIS A 416 2.62 4.17 0.85
N TYR A 417 2.51 5.32 0.18
CA TYR A 417 2.00 6.55 0.76
C TYR A 417 0.72 6.98 0.04
N THR A 418 -0.24 7.52 0.80
CA THR A 418 -1.47 8.10 0.27
C THR A 418 -1.53 9.57 0.69
N PRO A 419 -1.52 10.52 -0.26
CA PRO A 419 -1.73 11.93 0.06
C PRO A 419 -3.07 12.18 0.75
N ASN A 420 -3.10 13.18 1.63
CA ASN A 420 -4.26 13.48 2.48
C ASN A 420 -4.76 14.94 2.35
N GLY A 421 -4.39 15.65 1.27
CA GLY A 421 -4.80 17.03 1.04
C GLY A 421 -3.89 18.11 1.63
N SER A 422 -2.80 17.73 2.31
CA SER A 422 -1.73 18.65 2.74
C SER A 422 -0.34 18.02 2.51
N VAL A 423 0.70 18.86 2.38
CA VAL A 423 2.10 18.36 2.24
C VAL A 423 2.55 17.84 3.59
N GLN A 424 3.07 16.62 3.61
CA GLN A 424 3.39 15.88 4.83
C GLN A 424 4.80 15.28 4.77
N THR A 425 5.38 14.93 5.92
CA THR A 425 6.63 14.17 5.99
C THR A 425 6.46 12.86 6.77
N ASP A 426 7.33 11.88 6.48
CA ASP A 426 7.39 10.61 7.19
C ASP A 426 8.83 10.15 7.39
N ARG A 427 9.07 9.52 8.54
CA ARG A 427 10.27 8.73 8.81
C ARG A 427 9.92 7.48 9.61
N SER A 428 9.41 6.48 8.89
CA SER A 428 9.00 5.20 9.46
C SER A 428 10.16 4.34 9.99
N SER A 429 9.84 3.33 10.80
CA SER A 429 10.82 2.44 11.42
C SER A 429 10.33 1.00 11.60
N VAL A 430 11.22 0.09 11.98
CA VAL A 430 10.90 -1.27 12.43
C VAL A 430 11.61 -1.57 13.75
N GLY A 431 10.86 -2.05 14.73
CA GLY A 431 11.36 -2.54 16.01
C GLY A 431 11.41 -4.07 16.03
N LEU A 432 12.50 -4.64 16.56
CA LEU A 432 12.72 -6.08 16.65
C LEU A 432 12.95 -6.53 18.11
N VAL A 433 12.31 -7.63 18.49
CA VAL A 433 12.53 -8.35 19.75
C VAL A 433 13.03 -9.76 19.43
N PHE A 434 14.16 -10.13 20.01
CA PHE A 434 14.85 -11.37 19.71
C PHE A 434 14.35 -12.53 20.59
N ALA A 435 14.46 -13.75 20.05
CA ALA A 435 14.35 -14.99 20.82
C ALA A 435 15.77 -15.44 21.23
N ASP A 436 15.89 -16.08 22.40
CA ASP A 436 17.10 -16.84 22.71
C ASP A 436 17.24 -17.98 21.68
N PRO A 437 18.32 -18.02 20.88
CA PRO A 437 18.52 -19.07 19.88
C PRO A 437 18.45 -20.50 20.46
N LYS A 438 18.75 -20.68 21.75
CA LYS A 438 18.71 -21.98 22.44
C LYS A 438 17.28 -22.48 22.70
N THR A 439 16.30 -21.58 22.79
CA THR A 439 14.91 -21.93 23.06
C THR A 439 14.11 -22.13 21.77
N VAL A 440 14.62 -21.65 20.63
CA VAL A 440 13.97 -21.79 19.32
C VAL A 440 13.95 -23.25 18.87
N LYS A 441 12.75 -23.81 18.79
CA LYS A 441 12.50 -25.17 18.29
C LYS A 441 12.01 -25.15 16.84
N ARG A 442 11.36 -24.07 16.42
CA ARG A 442 10.67 -23.99 15.12
C ARG A 442 10.87 -22.61 14.47
N GLU A 443 11.10 -22.64 13.16
CA GLU A 443 11.26 -21.46 12.30
C GLU A 443 9.96 -21.18 11.55
N VAL A 444 9.54 -19.92 11.51
CA VAL A 444 8.45 -19.45 10.63
C VAL A 444 9.04 -18.91 9.34
N LEU A 445 8.51 -19.37 8.22
CA LEU A 445 8.91 -18.96 6.90
C LEU A 445 7.72 -18.37 6.15
N THR A 446 7.81 -17.09 5.77
CA THR A 446 6.84 -16.51 4.85
C THR A 446 7.18 -16.93 3.42
N ARG A 447 6.17 -17.42 2.70
CA ARG A 447 6.24 -17.87 1.31
C ARG A 447 5.11 -17.23 0.51
N GLY A 448 5.25 -17.20 -0.81
CA GLY A 448 4.23 -16.69 -1.73
C GLY A 448 3.91 -17.71 -2.81
N VAL A 449 2.64 -17.79 -3.17
CA VAL A 449 2.13 -18.50 -4.35
C VAL A 449 1.70 -17.42 -5.34
N SER A 450 2.39 -17.30 -6.48
CA SER A 450 2.13 -16.21 -7.42
C SER A 450 2.14 -16.62 -8.87
N ASN A 451 1.35 -15.93 -9.68
CA ASN A 451 1.36 -16.02 -11.12
C ASN A 451 1.74 -14.65 -11.71
N ARG A 452 2.87 -14.62 -12.43
CA ARG A 452 3.42 -13.38 -13.01
C ARG A 452 3.19 -13.27 -14.52
N ARG A 453 2.47 -14.21 -15.12
CA ARG A 453 2.30 -14.34 -16.58
C ARG A 453 0.87 -14.04 -17.03
N PHE A 454 -0.01 -13.64 -16.11
CA PHE A 454 -1.38 -13.28 -16.47
C PHE A 454 -1.41 -12.00 -17.32
N ARG A 455 -2.52 -11.84 -18.04
CA ARG A 455 -2.83 -10.69 -18.85
C ARG A 455 -4.34 -10.47 -18.76
N ILE A 456 -4.75 -9.39 -18.09
CA ILE A 456 -6.16 -9.02 -17.92
C ILE A 456 -6.53 -8.12 -19.09
N GLU A 457 -7.47 -8.58 -19.92
CA GLU A 457 -7.91 -7.82 -21.09
C GLU A 457 -8.76 -6.60 -20.70
N PRO A 458 -8.80 -5.54 -21.54
CA PRO A 458 -9.67 -4.38 -21.33
C PRO A 458 -11.13 -4.78 -21.13
N GLY A 459 -11.83 -4.11 -20.22
CA GLY A 459 -13.27 -4.30 -19.99
C GLY A 459 -13.65 -5.59 -19.25
N ALA A 460 -12.71 -6.49 -18.93
CA ALA A 460 -13.01 -7.76 -18.27
C ALA A 460 -13.47 -7.56 -16.82
N SER A 461 -14.71 -7.87 -16.49
CA SER A 461 -15.30 -7.64 -15.15
C SER A 461 -15.07 -8.78 -14.14
N ASP A 462 -14.52 -9.91 -14.59
CA ASP A 462 -14.33 -11.11 -13.77
C ASP A 462 -13.18 -12.00 -14.28
N HIS A 463 -11.99 -11.41 -14.45
CA HIS A 463 -10.84 -12.13 -14.99
C HIS A 463 -10.19 -13.03 -13.93
N ARG A 464 -10.13 -14.33 -14.20
CA ARG A 464 -9.63 -15.35 -13.27
C ARG A 464 -8.13 -15.62 -13.45
N VAL A 465 -7.37 -15.59 -12.36
CA VAL A 465 -5.95 -15.94 -12.31
C VAL A 465 -5.69 -16.97 -11.22
N GLU A 466 -4.85 -17.96 -11.52
CA GLU A 466 -4.49 -19.00 -10.57
C GLU A 466 -2.99 -19.15 -10.42
N ALA A 467 -2.60 -19.59 -9.22
CA ALA A 467 -1.26 -20.05 -8.92
C ALA A 467 -1.34 -21.20 -7.92
N SER A 468 -0.37 -22.11 -7.93
CA SER A 468 -0.33 -23.23 -7.00
C SER A 468 1.09 -23.51 -6.53
N ARG A 469 1.21 -24.14 -5.35
CA ARG A 469 2.49 -24.55 -4.78
C ARG A 469 2.40 -25.95 -4.18
N HIS A 470 3.31 -26.81 -4.63
CA HIS A 470 3.45 -28.18 -4.12
C HIS A 470 4.31 -28.21 -2.86
N PHE A 471 3.89 -29.02 -1.88
CA PHE A 471 4.61 -29.26 -0.64
C PHE A 471 5.49 -30.51 -0.80
N GLY A 472 6.79 -30.31 -0.98
CA GLY A 472 7.77 -31.41 -1.13
C GLY A 472 8.12 -32.12 0.20
N SER A 473 7.74 -31.54 1.33
CA SER A 473 7.84 -32.07 2.68
C SER A 473 6.59 -31.70 3.46
N GLU A 474 6.37 -32.33 4.61
CA GLU A 474 5.35 -31.88 5.54
C GLU A 474 5.61 -30.42 5.98
N GLY A 475 4.54 -29.65 6.17
CA GLY A 475 4.58 -28.33 6.76
C GLY A 475 3.25 -27.99 7.45
N LYS A 476 3.25 -26.95 8.28
CA LYS A 476 2.02 -26.43 8.90
C LYS A 476 1.82 -24.97 8.56
N ILE A 477 0.72 -24.65 7.89
CA ILE A 477 0.33 -23.27 7.57
C ILE A 477 -0.23 -22.60 8.83
N LEU A 478 0.28 -21.41 9.14
CA LEU A 478 -0.14 -20.61 10.31
C LEU A 478 -1.07 -19.47 9.92
N SER A 479 -0.74 -18.78 8.83
CA SER A 479 -1.46 -17.59 8.40
C SER A 479 -1.51 -17.52 6.87
N LEU A 480 -2.48 -16.77 6.36
CA LEU A 480 -2.73 -16.53 4.94
C LEU A 480 -2.86 -15.02 4.72
N PHE A 481 -2.25 -14.51 3.65
CA PHE A 481 -2.25 -13.07 3.35
C PHE A 481 -2.40 -12.85 1.83
N PRO A 482 -3.63 -12.64 1.33
CA PRO A 482 -3.88 -12.36 -0.08
C PRO A 482 -3.41 -10.96 -0.45
N HIS A 483 -2.78 -10.82 -1.62
CA HIS A 483 -2.30 -9.54 -2.12
C HIS A 483 -2.57 -9.38 -3.63
N MET A 484 -3.28 -8.30 -3.95
CA MET A 484 -3.65 -7.79 -5.27
C MET A 484 -3.68 -6.25 -5.24
N HIS A 485 -3.74 -5.58 -6.39
CA HIS A 485 -3.88 -4.12 -6.48
C HIS A 485 -5.34 -3.69 -6.68
N LEU A 486 -5.55 -2.53 -7.32
CA LEU A 486 -6.84 -1.82 -7.40
C LEU A 486 -7.97 -2.60 -8.11
N ARG A 487 -7.63 -3.57 -8.97
CA ARG A 487 -8.61 -4.36 -9.71
C ARG A 487 -8.92 -5.68 -9.03
N GLY A 488 -8.24 -6.01 -7.92
CA GLY A 488 -8.51 -7.21 -7.14
C GLY A 488 -9.96 -7.26 -6.65
N LYS A 489 -10.67 -8.34 -6.98
CA LYS A 489 -12.11 -8.52 -6.69
C LYS A 489 -12.36 -9.57 -5.61
N SER A 490 -11.68 -10.71 -5.70
CA SER A 490 -11.78 -11.78 -4.72
C SER A 490 -10.53 -12.65 -4.70
N PHE A 491 -10.25 -13.31 -3.57
CA PHE A 491 -9.11 -14.21 -3.43
C PHE A 491 -9.47 -15.43 -2.59
N ARG A 492 -9.08 -16.63 -3.04
CA ARG A 492 -9.33 -17.90 -2.35
C ARG A 492 -8.06 -18.74 -2.22
N TYR A 493 -7.91 -19.38 -1.06
CA TYR A 493 -6.90 -20.40 -0.79
C TYR A 493 -7.56 -21.76 -0.58
N GLU A 494 -7.10 -22.77 -1.31
CA GLU A 494 -7.56 -24.15 -1.19
C GLU A 494 -6.37 -25.07 -0.94
N ALA A 495 -6.47 -25.92 0.08
CA ALA A 495 -5.56 -27.04 0.29
C ALA A 495 -6.10 -28.28 -0.43
N ILE A 496 -5.26 -28.88 -1.26
CA ILE A 496 -5.53 -30.16 -1.92
C ILE A 496 -4.57 -31.17 -1.30
N HIS A 497 -5.12 -32.18 -0.63
CA HIS A 497 -4.37 -33.22 0.04
C HIS A 497 -3.93 -34.32 -0.96
N PRO A 498 -2.94 -35.16 -0.61
CA PRO A 498 -2.45 -36.22 -1.50
C PRO A 498 -3.51 -37.26 -1.90
N ASP A 499 -4.55 -37.42 -1.08
CA ASP A 499 -5.71 -38.27 -1.33
C ASP A 499 -6.76 -37.63 -2.26
N GLY A 500 -6.52 -36.39 -2.72
CA GLY A 500 -7.42 -35.60 -3.55
C GLY A 500 -8.48 -34.81 -2.78
N LYS A 501 -8.53 -34.93 -1.44
CA LYS A 501 -9.46 -34.13 -0.62
C LYS A 501 -9.13 -32.65 -0.74
N ARG A 502 -10.15 -31.82 -0.92
CA ARG A 502 -10.05 -30.36 -1.03
C ARG A 502 -10.63 -29.69 0.21
N GLU A 503 -9.97 -28.65 0.69
CA GLU A 503 -10.40 -27.82 1.82
C GLU A 503 -10.13 -26.34 1.50
N ILE A 504 -11.17 -25.50 1.56
CA ILE A 504 -11.00 -24.04 1.46
C ILE A 504 -10.48 -23.54 2.82
N LEU A 505 -9.27 -22.98 2.82
CA LEU A 505 -8.64 -22.46 4.03
C LEU A 505 -9.01 -20.99 4.29
N LEU A 506 -9.21 -20.22 3.23
CA LEU A 506 -9.62 -18.82 3.26
C LEU A 506 -10.36 -18.49 1.97
N ASP A 507 -11.47 -17.77 2.10
CA ASP A 507 -12.21 -17.20 0.99
C ASP A 507 -12.50 -15.73 1.28
N VAL A 508 -12.03 -14.84 0.41
CA VAL A 508 -12.23 -13.39 0.48
C VAL A 508 -13.05 -12.96 -0.74
N PRO A 509 -14.40 -13.02 -0.67
CA PRO A 509 -15.28 -12.78 -1.81
C PRO A 509 -15.35 -11.30 -2.24
N ARG A 510 -15.00 -10.36 -1.35
CA ARG A 510 -14.95 -8.92 -1.62
C ARG A 510 -13.59 -8.38 -1.17
N TYR A 511 -12.57 -8.61 -1.98
CA TYR A 511 -11.24 -8.07 -1.72
C TYR A 511 -11.28 -6.53 -1.80
N ASP A 512 -10.59 -5.87 -0.88
CA ASP A 512 -10.45 -4.41 -0.85
C ASP A 512 -8.96 -4.09 -0.73
N PHE A 513 -8.43 -3.36 -1.71
CA PHE A 513 -7.01 -2.97 -1.75
C PHE A 513 -6.58 -2.12 -0.55
N ASN A 514 -7.50 -1.35 0.02
CA ASN A 514 -7.22 -0.53 1.20
C ASN A 514 -7.06 -1.38 2.47
N TRP A 515 -7.62 -2.60 2.48
CA TRP A 515 -7.66 -3.49 3.65
C TRP A 515 -7.01 -4.84 3.37
N GLN A 516 -5.69 -4.83 3.39
CA GLN A 516 -4.87 -6.03 3.18
C GLN A 516 -4.51 -6.67 4.52
N ASN A 517 -5.37 -7.59 4.96
CA ASN A 517 -5.25 -8.25 6.26
C ASN A 517 -4.56 -9.61 6.19
N SER A 518 -3.72 -9.91 7.19
CA SER A 518 -3.30 -11.27 7.47
C SER A 518 -4.40 -12.03 8.21
N TYR A 519 -4.66 -13.26 7.80
CA TYR A 519 -5.65 -14.16 8.39
C TYR A 519 -4.93 -15.28 9.14
N ILE A 520 -4.90 -15.21 10.48
CA ILE A 520 -4.19 -16.15 11.34
C ILE A 520 -5.14 -17.29 11.68
N LEU A 521 -4.82 -18.52 11.26
CA LEU A 521 -5.66 -19.68 11.52
C LEU A 521 -5.70 -19.96 13.03
N SER A 522 -6.91 -20.10 13.60
CA SER A 522 -7.08 -20.50 15.01
C SER A 522 -6.45 -21.87 15.29
N THR A 523 -6.36 -22.72 14.27
CA THR A 523 -5.65 -23.99 14.33
C THR A 523 -4.76 -24.11 13.10
N PRO A 524 -3.42 -24.20 13.26
CA PRO A 524 -2.50 -24.41 12.15
C PRO A 524 -2.91 -25.57 11.26
N ARG A 525 -2.84 -25.37 9.94
CA ARG A 525 -3.25 -26.39 8.97
C ARG A 525 -2.10 -27.27 8.55
N SER A 526 -2.21 -28.58 8.78
CA SER A 526 -1.21 -29.54 8.34
C SER A 526 -1.29 -29.76 6.84
N MET A 527 -0.13 -29.68 6.17
CA MET A 527 0.07 -29.90 4.75
C MET A 527 1.05 -31.07 4.59
N PRO A 528 0.55 -32.31 4.47
CA PRO A 528 1.39 -33.47 4.20
C PRO A 528 2.23 -33.31 2.93
N LYS A 529 3.32 -34.07 2.84
CA LYS A 529 4.10 -34.18 1.60
C LYS A 529 3.18 -34.59 0.45
N GLY A 530 3.26 -33.86 -0.66
CA GLY A 530 2.40 -34.06 -1.84
C GLY A 530 1.16 -33.15 -1.87
N SER A 531 0.83 -32.47 -0.76
CA SER A 531 -0.24 -31.46 -0.77
C SER A 531 0.07 -30.32 -1.73
N VAL A 532 -1.00 -29.68 -2.22
CA VAL A 532 -0.95 -28.47 -3.05
C VAL A 532 -1.71 -27.37 -2.35
N LEU A 533 -1.11 -26.20 -2.24
CA LEU A 533 -1.84 -24.97 -1.91
C LEU A 533 -2.19 -24.26 -3.23
N GLN A 534 -3.46 -24.22 -3.56
CA GLN A 534 -4.00 -23.51 -4.73
C GLN A 534 -4.51 -22.14 -4.30
N CYS A 535 -4.18 -21.12 -5.08
CA CYS A 535 -4.65 -19.76 -4.91
C CYS A 535 -5.40 -19.34 -6.18
N VAL A 536 -6.61 -18.80 -6.00
CA VAL A 536 -7.47 -18.33 -7.10
C VAL A 536 -7.85 -16.88 -6.82
N ALA A 537 -7.55 -16.00 -7.78
CA ALA A 537 -7.85 -14.59 -7.73
C ALA A 537 -8.78 -14.20 -8.89
N TYR A 538 -9.63 -13.22 -8.66
CA TYR A 538 -10.44 -12.58 -9.71
C TYR A 538 -10.17 -11.08 -9.74
N TYR A 539 -10.20 -10.51 -10.94
CA TYR A 539 -9.96 -9.08 -11.18
C TYR A 539 -11.10 -8.45 -11.99
N ASP A 540 -11.38 -7.18 -11.70
CA ASP A 540 -12.34 -6.35 -12.43
C ASP A 540 -11.61 -5.18 -13.13
N ASN A 541 -11.32 -5.35 -14.42
CA ASN A 541 -10.78 -4.34 -15.32
C ASN A 541 -11.89 -3.66 -16.17
N SER A 542 -13.14 -3.71 -15.74
CA SER A 542 -14.24 -3.02 -16.40
C SER A 542 -14.33 -1.55 -16.01
N ALA A 543 -15.11 -0.77 -16.77
CA ALA A 543 -15.39 0.64 -16.48
C ALA A 543 -16.33 0.84 -15.28
N SER A 544 -17.02 -0.21 -14.80
CA SER A 544 -17.84 -0.16 -13.59
C SER A 544 -17.02 -0.23 -12.31
N ASN A 545 -15.79 -0.74 -12.36
CA ASN A 545 -14.88 -0.67 -11.22
C ASN A 545 -14.37 0.76 -11.04
N LEU A 546 -14.86 1.46 -10.00
CA LEU A 546 -14.47 2.85 -9.71
C LEU A 546 -12.98 2.99 -9.39
N ALA A 547 -12.37 1.95 -8.83
CA ALA A 547 -10.94 1.92 -8.50
C ALA A 547 -10.06 1.67 -9.73
N ASN A 548 -10.64 1.34 -10.89
CA ASN A 548 -9.87 1.07 -12.10
C ASN A 548 -9.43 2.41 -12.75
N PRO A 549 -8.12 2.73 -12.76
CA PRO A 549 -7.64 4.00 -13.31
C PRO A 549 -7.78 4.08 -14.84
N ASP A 550 -7.81 2.93 -15.54
CA ASP A 550 -7.93 2.85 -16.99
C ASP A 550 -8.49 1.49 -17.43
N PRO A 551 -9.81 1.39 -17.72
CA PRO A 551 -10.45 0.14 -18.15
C PRO A 551 -10.16 -0.23 -19.61
N THR A 552 -9.48 0.63 -20.37
CA THR A 552 -9.17 0.41 -21.79
C THR A 552 -7.82 -0.26 -22.00
N LYS A 553 -6.99 -0.34 -20.94
CA LYS A 553 -5.66 -0.95 -21.00
C LYS A 553 -5.70 -2.44 -20.67
N VAL A 554 -4.80 -3.15 -21.33
CA VAL A 554 -4.38 -4.49 -20.91
C VAL A 554 -3.54 -4.34 -19.65
N VAL A 555 -3.82 -5.14 -18.64
CA VAL A 555 -3.10 -5.11 -17.36
C VAL A 555 -2.29 -6.39 -17.17
N THR A 556 -1.05 -6.24 -16.70
CA THR A 556 -0.12 -7.36 -16.47
C THR A 556 0.53 -7.24 -15.09
N TRP A 557 1.37 -8.20 -14.73
CA TRP A 557 2.16 -8.13 -13.50
C TRP A 557 3.02 -6.86 -13.45
N GLY A 558 2.96 -6.12 -12.35
CA GLY A 558 3.86 -5.00 -12.09
C GLY A 558 3.85 -4.55 -10.64
N ASP A 559 4.76 -3.62 -10.31
CA ASP A 559 4.97 -3.15 -8.93
C ASP A 559 4.14 -1.90 -8.62
N GLN A 560 3.57 -1.22 -9.62
CA GLN A 560 2.76 -0.02 -9.41
C GLN A 560 1.31 -0.39 -9.11
N THR A 561 0.62 0.48 -8.38
CA THR A 561 -0.76 0.27 -7.93
C THR A 561 -1.76 0.19 -9.10
N ASP A 562 -1.42 0.76 -10.26
CA ASP A 562 -2.19 0.68 -11.50
C ASP A 562 -1.81 -0.52 -12.40
N ASP A 563 -0.70 -1.21 -12.12
CA ASP A 563 -0.44 -2.59 -12.57
C ASP A 563 -1.27 -3.59 -11.74
N GLU A 564 -1.02 -4.90 -11.87
CA GLU A 564 -1.59 -5.90 -10.95
C GLU A 564 -0.57 -6.87 -10.37
N MET A 565 -0.95 -7.49 -9.25
CA MET A 565 -0.25 -8.62 -8.66
C MET A 565 -1.23 -9.73 -8.28
N MET A 566 -0.74 -10.97 -8.34
CA MET A 566 -1.42 -12.14 -7.79
C MET A 566 -0.47 -12.83 -6.83
N ILE A 567 -0.59 -12.58 -5.53
CA ILE A 567 0.23 -13.25 -4.52
C ILE A 567 -0.63 -13.75 -3.38
N GLY A 568 -0.64 -15.07 -3.22
CA GLY A 568 -1.11 -15.70 -2.01
C GLY A 568 0.05 -15.91 -1.04
N TYR A 569 0.31 -14.95 -0.15
CA TYR A 569 1.30 -15.15 0.90
C TYR A 569 0.77 -16.11 1.97
N TYR A 570 1.67 -16.84 2.60
CA TYR A 570 1.36 -17.70 3.73
C TYR A 570 2.60 -17.92 4.61
N ASP A 571 2.39 -18.04 5.92
CA ASP A 571 3.42 -18.46 6.85
C ASP A 571 3.37 -19.97 7.06
N VAL A 572 4.52 -20.63 6.97
CA VAL A 572 4.67 -22.06 7.25
C VAL A 572 5.69 -22.30 8.36
N LEU A 573 5.31 -23.17 9.30
CA LEU A 573 6.16 -23.62 10.39
C LEU A 573 7.07 -24.77 9.92
N ARG A 574 8.34 -24.72 10.32
CA ARG A 574 9.33 -25.76 10.05
C ARG A 574 10.10 -26.05 11.34
N ASP A 575 10.34 -27.33 11.63
CA ASP A 575 11.21 -27.71 12.74
C ASP A 575 12.66 -27.29 12.46
N VAL A 576 13.29 -26.67 13.47
CA VAL A 576 14.73 -26.44 13.48
C VAL A 576 15.35 -27.77 13.88
N SER A 577 15.84 -28.54 12.90
CA SER A 577 16.53 -29.81 13.18
C SER A 577 17.62 -29.59 14.24
N SER A 578 17.64 -30.43 15.28
CA SER A 578 18.70 -30.49 16.29
C SER A 578 20.04 -30.70 15.56
N GLY A 579 20.81 -29.62 15.51
CA GLY A 579 21.84 -29.45 14.51
C GLY A 579 21.59 -28.12 13.85
N ALA A 580 21.88 -27.05 14.62
CA ALA A 580 22.28 -25.78 14.03
C ALA A 580 23.17 -26.16 12.85
N ARG A 581 22.68 -25.95 11.62
CA ARG A 581 23.57 -25.88 10.48
C ARG A 581 24.50 -24.77 10.89
N THR A 582 25.70 -25.14 11.32
CA THR A 582 26.80 -24.21 11.48
C THR A 582 26.76 -23.42 10.19
N PRO A 583 26.52 -22.09 10.23
CA PRO A 583 26.65 -21.33 9.02
C PRO A 583 28.03 -21.70 8.46
N PRO A 584 28.19 -21.96 7.15
CA PRO A 584 29.53 -21.95 6.59
C PRO A 584 30.16 -20.67 7.12
N PRO A 585 31.40 -20.74 7.67
CA PRO A 585 31.98 -19.69 8.49
C PRO A 585 31.60 -18.35 7.86
N SER A 586 30.99 -17.49 8.68
CA SER A 586 30.66 -16.12 8.33
C SER A 586 31.73 -15.65 7.37
N THR A 587 31.37 -15.40 6.10
CA THR A 587 32.27 -14.60 5.29
C THR A 587 32.25 -13.28 6.02
N PRO A 588 33.33 -12.91 6.73
CA PRO A 588 33.28 -11.69 7.49
C PRO A 588 33.08 -10.59 6.47
N SER A 589 32.51 -9.49 6.92
CA SER A 589 32.72 -8.15 6.36
C SER A 589 34.21 -7.75 6.37
N ARG A 590 35.12 -8.67 6.03
CA ARG A 590 36.51 -8.37 5.74
C ARG A 590 36.53 -7.74 4.37
N GLU A 591 37.20 -6.61 4.27
CA GLU A 591 37.74 -6.09 3.02
C GLU A 591 38.20 -7.28 2.17
N VAL A 592 37.69 -7.36 0.93
CA VAL A 592 38.13 -8.41 0.01
C VAL A 592 39.59 -8.10 -0.31
N SER A 593 40.51 -8.88 0.26
CA SER A 593 41.94 -8.70 0.02
C SER A 593 42.29 -9.01 -1.43
N ASP A 594 43.33 -8.35 -1.95
CA ASP A 594 43.80 -8.58 -3.33
C ASP A 594 44.19 -10.06 -3.55
N ALA A 595 44.71 -10.74 -2.52
CA ALA A 595 44.99 -12.19 -2.57
C ALA A 595 43.71 -13.03 -2.79
N THR A 596 42.61 -12.70 -2.13
CA THR A 596 41.32 -13.37 -2.30
C THR A 596 40.75 -13.14 -3.70
N LEU A 597 40.91 -11.92 -4.23
CA LEU A 597 40.50 -11.61 -5.60
C LEU A 597 41.29 -12.40 -6.63
N LEU A 598 42.59 -12.55 -6.45
CA LEU A 598 43.43 -13.33 -7.36
C LEU A 598 43.07 -14.81 -7.33
N GLU A 599 42.73 -15.38 -6.17
CA GLU A 599 42.26 -16.77 -6.06
C GLU A 599 40.93 -16.98 -6.79
N LEU A 600 39.96 -16.07 -6.60
CA LEU A 600 38.68 -16.13 -7.31
C LEU A 600 38.85 -15.93 -8.82
N ALA A 601 39.74 -15.00 -9.21
CA ALA A 601 40.04 -14.75 -10.61
C ALA A 601 40.50 -16.02 -11.32
N GLU A 602 41.40 -16.81 -10.71
CA GLU A 602 41.99 -18.02 -11.30
C GLU A 602 40.97 -19.06 -11.80
N SER A 603 39.78 -19.12 -11.19
CA SER A 603 38.69 -20.02 -11.59
C SER A 603 37.54 -19.30 -12.30
N SER A 604 37.59 -17.97 -12.40
CA SER A 604 36.45 -17.14 -12.82
C SER A 604 36.00 -17.37 -14.25
N LEU A 605 36.88 -17.76 -15.18
CA LEU A 605 36.50 -17.94 -16.59
C LEU A 605 36.06 -19.38 -16.92
N GLN A 606 36.02 -20.29 -15.95
CA GLN A 606 35.69 -21.70 -16.16
C GLN A 606 34.18 -21.97 -16.14
N THR A 607 33.43 -21.24 -15.32
CA THR A 607 31.97 -21.36 -15.18
C THR A 607 31.33 -20.00 -15.00
N SER A 608 30.05 -19.87 -15.36
CA SER A 608 29.28 -18.64 -15.11
C SER A 608 29.21 -18.29 -13.62
N ASP A 609 29.02 -19.29 -12.75
CA ASP A 609 28.98 -19.09 -11.28
C ASP A 609 30.33 -18.60 -10.73
N GLY A 610 31.44 -19.10 -11.27
CA GLY A 610 32.78 -18.64 -10.92
C GLY A 610 33.02 -17.19 -11.34
N PHE A 611 32.58 -16.82 -12.54
CA PHE A 611 32.66 -15.46 -13.06
C PHE A 611 31.85 -14.48 -12.21
N GLU A 612 30.66 -14.89 -11.79
CA GLU A 612 29.77 -14.10 -10.95
C GLU A 612 30.37 -13.86 -9.56
N ALA A 613 30.88 -14.92 -8.90
CA ALA A 613 31.49 -14.84 -7.58
C ALA A 613 32.71 -13.92 -7.57
N PHE A 614 33.55 -14.02 -8.60
CA PHE A 614 34.68 -13.12 -8.83
C PHE A 614 34.22 -11.67 -9.03
N SER A 615 33.23 -11.45 -9.87
CA SER A 615 32.71 -10.10 -10.17
C SER A 615 32.13 -9.42 -8.93
N ALA A 616 31.37 -10.15 -8.11
CA ALA A 616 30.81 -9.63 -6.86
C ALA A 616 31.89 -9.30 -5.81
N ALA A 617 32.97 -10.08 -5.77
CA ALA A 617 34.12 -9.78 -4.91
C ALA A 617 34.88 -8.55 -5.40
N LEU A 618 35.05 -8.42 -6.71
CA LEU A 618 35.75 -7.30 -7.34
C LEU A 618 34.99 -5.98 -7.17
N GLU A 619 33.65 -5.98 -7.25
CA GLU A 619 32.83 -4.78 -7.00
C GLU A 619 33.02 -4.25 -5.58
N ARG A 620 33.13 -5.13 -4.57
CA ARG A 620 33.39 -4.72 -3.19
C ARG A 620 34.76 -4.04 -3.03
N ARG A 621 35.75 -4.44 -3.85
CA ARG A 621 37.10 -3.86 -3.84
C ARG A 621 37.24 -2.62 -4.74
N VAL A 622 36.45 -2.54 -5.80
CA VAL A 622 36.41 -1.46 -6.78
C VAL A 622 34.97 -0.93 -6.87
N PRO A 623 34.50 -0.10 -5.90
CA PRO A 623 33.10 0.30 -5.80
C PRO A 623 32.56 1.10 -6.99
N LEU A 624 33.46 1.69 -7.79
CA LEU A 624 33.11 2.40 -9.02
C LEU A 624 32.91 1.47 -10.23
N LEU A 625 33.15 0.16 -10.08
CA LEU A 625 32.86 -0.83 -11.10
C LEU A 625 31.34 -1.00 -11.23
N ASP A 626 30.81 -0.71 -12.42
CA ASP A 626 29.37 -0.81 -12.71
C ASP A 626 29.06 -2.03 -13.60
N ARG A 627 30.05 -2.52 -14.34
CA ARG A 627 29.95 -3.69 -15.22
C ARG A 627 31.32 -4.30 -15.48
N ILE A 628 31.35 -5.63 -15.58
CA ILE A 628 32.49 -6.42 -16.05
C ILE A 628 32.01 -7.43 -17.11
N CYS A 629 32.74 -7.60 -18.20
CA CYS A 629 32.41 -8.62 -19.19
C CYS A 629 33.62 -9.18 -19.93
N LEU A 630 33.62 -10.48 -20.17
CA LEU A 630 34.56 -11.16 -21.06
C LEU A 630 34.00 -11.14 -22.49
N THR A 631 34.81 -10.62 -23.41
CA THR A 631 34.44 -10.52 -24.84
C THR A 631 35.48 -11.23 -25.68
N THR A 632 35.07 -12.23 -26.47
CA THR A 632 35.94 -12.89 -27.46
C THR A 632 35.79 -12.22 -28.82
N ALA A 633 36.89 -12.15 -29.57
CA ALA A 633 36.90 -11.61 -30.93
C ALA A 633 37.65 -12.54 -31.87
N ASP A 634 36.89 -13.26 -32.70
CA ASP A 634 37.42 -14.29 -33.60
C ASP A 634 36.76 -14.17 -34.98
N GLY A 635 37.56 -14.22 -36.05
CA GLY A 635 37.07 -14.17 -37.44
C GLY A 635 36.16 -12.98 -37.79
N GLY A 636 36.32 -11.82 -37.14
CA GLY A 636 35.44 -10.66 -37.34
C GLY A 636 34.07 -10.75 -36.67
N THR A 637 33.91 -11.67 -35.71
CA THR A 637 32.75 -11.81 -34.83
C THR A 637 33.12 -11.47 -33.40
N LEU A 638 32.31 -10.63 -32.76
CA LEU A 638 32.39 -10.29 -31.35
C LEU A 638 31.33 -11.08 -30.58
N GLU A 639 31.72 -11.72 -29.49
CA GLU A 639 30.84 -12.43 -28.57
C GLU A 639 31.10 -12.01 -27.12
N ILE A 640 30.04 -11.70 -26.38
CA ILE A 640 30.12 -11.50 -24.93
C ILE A 640 29.89 -12.85 -24.26
N VAL A 641 30.97 -13.48 -23.80
CA VAL A 641 30.92 -14.83 -23.20
C VAL A 641 30.37 -14.77 -21.78
N TYR A 642 30.90 -13.84 -20.98
CA TYR A 642 30.42 -13.57 -19.62
C TYR A 642 30.15 -12.08 -19.47
N ALA A 643 29.11 -11.73 -18.72
CA ALA A 643 28.85 -10.34 -18.36
C ALA A 643 28.08 -10.24 -17.06
N GLU A 644 28.57 -9.37 -16.20
CA GLU A 644 27.97 -8.97 -14.94
C GLU A 644 27.74 -7.46 -14.99
N GLN A 645 26.48 -7.04 -14.80
CA GLN A 645 26.08 -5.63 -14.83
C GLN A 645 24.92 -5.31 -13.86
N LYS A 646 24.90 -4.09 -13.30
CA LYS A 646 23.76 -3.61 -12.49
C LYS A 646 22.47 -3.56 -13.31
N ARG A 647 21.31 -3.74 -12.64
CA ARG A 647 19.96 -3.84 -13.27
C ARG A 647 19.61 -2.65 -14.19
N GLU A 648 20.08 -1.46 -13.84
CA GLU A 648 19.94 -0.22 -14.62
C GLU A 648 20.62 -0.28 -16.01
N PHE A 649 21.57 -1.21 -16.21
CA PHE A 649 22.23 -1.45 -17.50
C PHE A 649 21.59 -2.57 -18.32
N SER A 650 20.41 -3.09 -17.96
CA SER A 650 19.70 -4.15 -18.71
C SER A 650 19.50 -3.87 -20.21
N LYS A 651 19.58 -2.61 -20.64
CA LYS A 651 19.55 -2.21 -22.07
C LYS A 651 20.91 -2.33 -22.79
N ILE A 652 21.99 -2.62 -22.08
CA ILE A 652 23.31 -2.91 -22.65
C ILE A 652 23.42 -4.43 -22.82
N PRO A 653 23.84 -4.94 -24.00
CA PRO A 653 23.96 -6.38 -24.23
C PRO A 653 24.79 -7.10 -23.17
N GLY A 654 24.29 -8.22 -22.67
CA GLY A 654 24.93 -9.10 -21.68
C GLY A 654 25.53 -10.37 -22.30
N ALA A 655 25.75 -11.39 -21.47
CA ALA A 655 26.29 -12.69 -21.90
C ALA A 655 25.42 -13.34 -22.99
N GLY A 656 26.05 -13.98 -23.97
CA GLY A 656 25.42 -14.59 -25.14
C GLY A 656 25.15 -13.63 -26.31
N PHE A 657 25.44 -12.33 -26.17
CA PHE A 657 25.36 -11.40 -27.29
C PHE A 657 26.45 -11.71 -28.33
N ARG A 658 26.05 -11.80 -29.62
CA ARG A 658 26.95 -12.03 -30.74
C ARG A 658 26.72 -11.03 -31.88
N ARG A 659 27.79 -10.56 -32.51
CA ARG A 659 27.73 -9.67 -33.68
C ARG A 659 28.85 -9.98 -34.68
N SER A 660 28.47 -10.26 -35.92
CA SER A 660 29.40 -10.39 -37.06
C SER A 660 29.61 -9.06 -37.79
N MET A 661 30.66 -8.98 -38.62
CA MET A 661 31.04 -7.80 -39.42
C MET A 661 31.45 -6.59 -38.56
N THR A 662 32.48 -6.78 -37.73
CA THR A 662 32.92 -5.80 -36.73
C THR A 662 33.99 -4.81 -37.22
N TRP A 663 34.04 -4.48 -38.51
CA TRP A 663 35.11 -3.66 -39.14
C TRP A 663 35.27 -2.26 -38.51
N GLY A 664 34.19 -1.70 -37.94
CA GLY A 664 34.18 -0.43 -37.22
C GLY A 664 34.27 -0.53 -35.69
N PHE A 665 34.48 -1.73 -35.14
CA PHE A 665 34.52 -1.95 -33.70
C PHE A 665 35.95 -1.87 -33.17
N ALA A 666 36.09 -1.41 -31.94
CA ALA A 666 37.35 -1.27 -31.21
C ALA A 666 37.70 -2.52 -30.40
N LEU A 667 36.75 -3.14 -29.70
CA LEU A 667 36.98 -4.30 -28.84
C LEU A 667 37.67 -5.48 -29.56
N PRO A 668 37.35 -5.82 -30.83
CA PRO A 668 38.10 -6.84 -31.56
C PRO A 668 39.56 -6.49 -31.80
N LYS A 669 39.87 -5.22 -32.00
CA LYS A 669 41.25 -4.73 -32.16
C LYS A 669 41.97 -4.74 -30.81
N TYR A 670 41.24 -4.49 -29.72
CA TYR A 670 41.78 -4.49 -28.36
C TYR A 670 42.17 -5.90 -27.94
N ALA A 671 41.38 -6.91 -28.30
CA ALA A 671 41.67 -8.33 -28.04
C ALA A 671 43.00 -8.80 -28.66
N GLN A 672 43.49 -8.11 -29.70
CA GLN A 672 44.73 -8.45 -30.40
C GLN A 672 45.95 -7.66 -29.90
N ARG A 673 45.79 -6.79 -28.90
CA ARG A 673 46.91 -6.02 -28.34
C ARG A 673 47.61 -6.80 -27.24
N GLU A 674 48.87 -6.43 -26.99
CA GLU A 674 49.64 -6.94 -25.85
C GLU A 674 49.35 -6.15 -24.57
N GLU A 675 49.14 -4.84 -24.68
CA GLU A 675 48.91 -3.97 -23.51
C GLU A 675 47.44 -3.60 -23.30
N PRO A 676 47.02 -3.43 -22.02
CA PRO A 676 45.70 -2.92 -21.68
C PRO A 676 45.42 -1.53 -22.24
N ILE A 677 44.13 -1.24 -22.40
CA ILE A 677 43.65 0.06 -22.90
C ILE A 677 42.72 0.67 -21.87
N GLN A 678 43.02 1.90 -21.47
CA GLN A 678 42.20 2.70 -20.58
C GLN A 678 41.55 3.85 -21.37
N HIS A 679 40.26 4.08 -21.13
CA HIS A 679 39.55 5.28 -21.53
C HIS A 679 39.05 6.00 -20.29
N ASP A 680 39.71 7.08 -19.91
CA ASP A 680 39.27 7.94 -18.80
C ASP A 680 38.00 8.73 -19.12
N ASP A 681 37.76 8.96 -20.42
CA ASP A 681 36.54 9.55 -20.96
C ASP A 681 36.11 8.77 -22.21
N LEU A 682 35.08 7.94 -22.05
CA LEU A 682 34.53 7.12 -23.13
C LEU A 682 33.96 7.93 -24.30
N THR A 683 33.64 9.22 -24.11
CA THR A 683 33.14 10.06 -25.21
C THR A 683 34.23 10.35 -26.24
N GLN A 684 35.50 10.24 -25.86
CA GLN A 684 36.67 10.43 -26.73
C GLN A 684 37.13 9.14 -27.39
N ALA A 685 36.58 7.99 -27.01
CA ALA A 685 36.96 6.70 -27.55
C ALA A 685 36.55 6.55 -29.03
N SER A 686 37.43 5.93 -29.82
CA SER A 686 37.15 5.57 -31.22
C SER A 686 36.62 4.14 -31.31
N GLY A 687 35.58 3.92 -32.13
CA GLY A 687 34.87 2.64 -32.25
C GLY A 687 33.36 2.83 -32.14
N TYR A 688 32.60 2.16 -33.01
CA TYR A 688 31.15 2.33 -33.07
C TYR A 688 30.44 1.93 -31.76
N GLU A 689 30.82 0.80 -31.20
CA GLU A 689 30.27 0.26 -29.96
C GLU A 689 30.68 1.07 -28.73
N LEU A 690 31.91 1.60 -28.68
CA LEU A 690 32.33 2.46 -27.57
C LEU A 690 31.55 3.77 -27.55
N LYS A 691 31.27 4.36 -28.72
CA LYS A 691 30.39 5.53 -28.84
C LYS A 691 28.93 5.25 -28.46
N LEU A 692 28.45 4.02 -28.64
CA LEU A 692 27.12 3.64 -28.20
C LEU A 692 27.07 3.49 -26.67
N LEU A 693 28.12 2.89 -26.09
CA LEU A 693 28.27 2.68 -24.65
C LEU A 693 28.50 3.98 -23.88
N SER A 694 29.19 4.97 -24.47
CA SER A 694 29.45 6.28 -23.85
C SER A 694 28.18 7.07 -23.51
N ARG A 695 27.02 6.70 -24.06
CA ARG A 695 25.71 7.26 -23.67
C ARG A 695 25.27 6.86 -22.26
N ARG A 696 25.88 5.82 -21.69
CA ARG A 696 25.50 5.24 -20.38
C ARG A 696 26.69 5.00 -19.45
N LEU A 697 27.92 5.03 -19.96
CA LEU A 697 29.15 4.75 -19.24
C LEU A 697 30.15 5.88 -19.47
N GLY A 698 30.94 6.23 -18.45
CA GLY A 698 31.87 7.36 -18.47
C GLY A 698 33.33 6.98 -18.69
N SER A 699 33.77 5.80 -18.23
CA SER A 699 35.14 5.31 -18.43
C SER A 699 35.19 3.78 -18.57
N SER A 700 36.29 3.27 -19.11
CA SER A 700 36.52 1.83 -19.28
C SER A 700 37.99 1.43 -19.16
N TYR A 701 38.22 0.16 -18.80
CA TYR A 701 39.53 -0.47 -18.81
C TYR A 701 39.42 -1.85 -19.48
N HIS A 702 40.30 -2.13 -20.43
CA HIS A 702 40.25 -3.34 -21.26
C HIS A 702 41.57 -4.08 -21.17
N VAL A 703 41.53 -5.32 -20.68
CA VAL A 703 42.74 -6.16 -20.57
C VAL A 703 42.66 -7.28 -21.62
N PRO A 704 43.55 -7.28 -22.63
CA PRO A 704 43.67 -8.37 -23.59
C PRO A 704 44.13 -9.66 -22.90
N LEU A 705 43.54 -10.80 -23.29
CA LEU A 705 43.90 -12.12 -22.80
C LEU A 705 43.53 -13.21 -23.82
N LEU A 706 44.00 -14.44 -23.58
CA LEU A 706 43.56 -15.62 -24.31
C LEU A 706 42.49 -16.37 -23.53
N TYR A 707 41.38 -16.67 -24.19
CA TYR A 707 40.30 -17.49 -23.65
C TYR A 707 40.04 -18.66 -24.61
N GLN A 708 40.33 -19.89 -24.16
CA GLN A 708 40.16 -21.12 -24.96
C GLN A 708 40.87 -21.01 -26.32
N GLY A 709 42.11 -20.51 -26.32
CA GLY A 709 42.92 -20.32 -27.53
C GLY A 709 42.51 -19.15 -28.43
N LYS A 710 41.50 -18.35 -28.06
CA LYS A 710 41.01 -17.21 -28.86
C LYS A 710 41.41 -15.86 -28.25
N PRO A 711 41.70 -14.84 -29.07
CA PRO A 711 41.84 -13.46 -28.60
C PRO A 711 40.56 -12.98 -27.90
N ALA A 712 40.72 -12.46 -26.69
CA ALA A 712 39.63 -11.92 -25.89
C ALA A 712 40.06 -10.67 -25.12
N THR A 713 39.08 -9.94 -24.59
CA THR A 713 39.30 -8.89 -23.61
C THR A 713 38.42 -9.11 -22.39
N LEU A 714 39.00 -8.95 -21.19
CA LEU A 714 38.22 -8.70 -19.98
C LEU A 714 38.02 -7.20 -19.83
N ASN A 715 36.76 -6.77 -19.80
CA ASN A 715 36.36 -5.37 -19.93
C ASN A 715 35.69 -4.89 -18.66
N PHE A 716 36.18 -3.81 -18.09
CA PHE A 716 35.69 -3.18 -16.87
C PHE A 716 35.12 -1.80 -17.21
N TRP A 717 33.97 -1.46 -16.64
CA TRP A 717 33.22 -0.26 -17.02
C TRP A 717 32.70 0.49 -15.79
N SER A 718 32.68 1.81 -15.88
CA SER A 718 32.09 2.70 -14.88
C SER A 718 31.25 3.79 -15.54
N ARG A 719 30.21 4.26 -14.85
CA ARG A 719 29.48 5.49 -15.21
C ARG A 719 30.29 6.75 -14.99
N LYS A 720 31.24 6.74 -14.05
CA LYS A 720 32.06 7.92 -13.77
C LYS A 720 33.19 7.99 -14.80
N GLN A 721 33.52 9.20 -15.25
CA GLN A 721 34.79 9.45 -15.93
C GLN A 721 35.94 9.29 -14.93
N LYS A 722 37.13 8.91 -15.40
CA LYS A 722 38.35 8.75 -14.59
C LYS A 722 38.14 7.82 -13.37
N ALA A 723 37.33 6.76 -13.53
CA ALA A 723 36.96 5.90 -12.41
C ALA A 723 38.08 4.94 -11.95
N PHE A 724 39.07 4.67 -12.82
CA PHE A 724 40.11 3.68 -12.57
C PHE A 724 41.46 4.36 -12.36
N SER A 725 41.89 4.49 -11.10
CA SER A 725 43.23 5.02 -10.76
C SER A 725 44.34 4.07 -11.22
N PRO A 726 45.62 4.51 -11.22
CA PRO A 726 46.76 3.61 -11.46
C PRO A 726 46.79 2.39 -10.52
N GLU A 727 46.41 2.53 -9.24
CA GLU A 727 46.35 1.38 -8.32
C GLU A 727 45.24 0.41 -8.72
N VAL A 728 44.07 0.93 -9.09
CA VAL A 728 42.93 0.12 -9.51
C VAL A 728 43.23 -0.61 -10.82
N THR A 729 43.82 0.07 -11.81
CA THR A 729 44.16 -0.58 -13.10
C THR A 729 45.25 -1.64 -12.96
N THR A 730 46.20 -1.46 -12.04
CA THR A 730 47.17 -2.51 -11.67
C THR A 730 46.45 -3.75 -11.15
N LEU A 731 45.55 -3.59 -10.17
CA LEU A 731 44.74 -4.69 -9.64
C LEU A 731 43.89 -5.36 -10.74
N LEU A 732 43.23 -4.57 -11.60
CA LEU A 732 42.39 -5.07 -12.70
C LEU A 732 43.21 -5.87 -13.73
N LYS A 733 44.46 -5.45 -14.01
CA LYS A 733 45.40 -6.18 -14.87
C LYS A 733 45.81 -7.51 -14.23
N ASP A 734 46.12 -7.51 -12.93
CA ASP A 734 46.55 -8.71 -12.21
C ASP A 734 45.43 -9.76 -12.14
N VAL A 735 44.20 -9.35 -11.81
CA VAL A 735 43.05 -10.28 -11.78
C VAL A 735 42.69 -10.78 -13.18
N ALA A 736 42.79 -9.95 -14.22
CA ALA A 736 42.54 -10.41 -15.59
C ALA A 736 43.60 -11.42 -16.07
N THR A 737 44.87 -11.18 -15.75
CA THR A 737 45.98 -12.09 -16.05
C THR A 737 45.79 -13.42 -15.34
N ARG A 738 45.44 -13.35 -14.05
CA ARG A 738 45.16 -14.52 -13.22
C ARG A 738 43.93 -15.29 -13.71
N ALA A 739 42.90 -14.60 -14.19
CA ALA A 739 41.71 -15.22 -14.76
C ALA A 739 41.98 -16.01 -16.04
N ALA A 740 42.97 -15.59 -16.83
CA ALA A 740 43.39 -16.28 -18.04
C ALA A 740 44.30 -17.50 -17.77
N SER A 741 44.98 -17.57 -16.62
CA SER A 741 46.10 -18.50 -16.41
C SER A 741 45.72 -19.98 -16.48
N LYS A 742 44.47 -20.34 -16.18
CA LYS A 742 43.96 -21.73 -16.28
C LYS A 742 43.16 -22.03 -17.54
N VAL A 743 42.82 -21.01 -18.34
CA VAL A 743 42.00 -21.18 -19.55
C VAL A 743 42.82 -21.01 -20.84
N ALA A 744 44.11 -20.67 -20.70
CA ALA A 744 45.10 -20.63 -21.77
C ALA A 744 45.78 -21.99 -22.05
N VAL A 745 45.58 -23.02 -21.21
CA VAL A 745 46.33 -24.31 -21.24
C VAL A 745 45.45 -25.50 -21.66
N GLN A 746 44.47 -25.31 -22.53
CA GLN A 746 43.78 -26.41 -23.22
C GLN A 746 43.76 -26.21 -24.73
#